data_AF-A0A3D9S0W4-F1
#
_entry.id   AF-A0A3D9S0W4-F1
#
_cell.length_a   1.000
_cell.length_b   1.000
_cell.length_c   1.000
_cell.angle_alpha   90.00
_cell.angle_beta   90.00
_cell.angle_gamma   90.00
#
_symmetry.space_group_name_H-M   'P 1'
#
loop_
_entity.id
_entity.type
_entity.pdbx_description
1 polymer ?
#
loop_
_entity_poly.entity_id
_entity_poly.type
_entity_poly.pdbx_seq_one_letter_code
_entity_poly.pdbx_strand_id
1 'polypeptide(L)'
;MKKTLLSIFLFVFAIPFYGQIQSYYNGLDFNKTENELFLELSNRIITTHTAIPYTSGSIDTWDVLKQVDEDPTNTSNVLLIYGYNDTDGIANTDRTRDKNLQDTGGGDPGRWNREHIFAKSLATPNLVTDEPGPGTDVHNLRPADSERNSDRSNRKFTEGIGNSRIISTNGGWYPGDEWKGDIARAAMYMYLRYHGDGSQISQTKCLPIDVGYGTPLTIDSNMIDLFLNWNVDDPVSDFENQRNDYIEGVQGNRNPFIDNPYLATLIWGGVNAEDKWNLNSSSDNEAPSSPTNLMASNITHESADISWTEATDNIGVIDYLIYLNGEYLKTTSSTFSSILGLNANTNYSITVKARDAASNLSEASVILNIETLEGPLVLFSEDFSNCGDLAFFTYNEASNKNWTCETQYGENNSGSIGINGYQQDVLSKDWLITATPINFDIATAEKISFYTDAAYGTTPLELLYSSDYDGASNPSNFTWNAVPNITIPTHSNGSGTEEVYTFSNIDISSITGTVYMAFKYYSNSEPTRWTVDSFEITAENDNDDIDNDGILNDVDLCPNTPAGESVDANGCSESQLDDDNDGVANGNDTCTDTPAGEDVNSNGCSESQLDDDNDGIMNNVDLCPNTPAGESVDANGCSESQLDDDNDGVANGNDTCTDTPAGEDVNSNGCSESQLDDDNDGIMNNVDLCPNTPAGESVDANGCSDSQLDDDNDGVANAVDICPNSSVGSTVNASGCFTLPANNFTIETISETCPDKNNGQIIITAQENYPYVIKINGVTANLQNNNLDPGTYDVCISVEDENYEQCFVVEIQEGTTISGKASVSSGKVSINIEQGTAPFNVLVNKKVVLKTVSSQFTINAKHGDLIEIISDVTCEGIFSKSINLFTEIIAYPNPSKGSFEIALPVAQNKVTIEIYNIQSQLISIREYPVLYGKVQLNIENKPTGLYLLKVNLDEPVLLKIIKE
;
A
#
# COMPACT_ATOMS: atom_id res chain seq x y z
N MET A 1 69.20 -0.92 39.64
CA MET A 1 69.08 -0.79 38.17
C MET A 1 67.90 -1.61 37.70
N LYS A 2 66.75 -0.98 37.43
CA LYS A 2 65.64 -1.56 36.65
C LYS A 2 65.28 -0.52 35.59
N LYS A 3 65.40 -0.89 34.32
CA LYS A 3 65.19 -0.02 33.16
C LYS A 3 63.70 0.02 32.83
N THR A 4 63.19 1.23 32.68
CA THR A 4 61.85 1.57 32.19
C THR A 4 61.73 1.21 30.71
N LEU A 5 60.69 0.46 30.33
CA LEU A 5 60.27 0.27 28.94
C LEU A 5 59.25 1.36 28.59
N LEU A 6 59.52 2.10 27.52
CA LEU A 6 58.60 3.08 26.93
C LEU A 6 57.98 2.42 25.69
N SER A 7 56.68 2.12 25.72
CA SER A 7 55.93 1.62 24.56
C SER A 7 55.50 2.80 23.71
N ILE A 8 55.97 2.86 22.46
CA ILE A 8 55.53 3.81 21.43
C ILE A 8 54.38 3.12 20.69
N PHE A 9 53.16 3.65 20.83
CA PHE A 9 52.01 3.30 19.99
C PHE A 9 52.19 3.98 18.63
N LEU A 10 52.34 3.18 17.57
CA LEU A 10 52.37 3.64 16.18
C LEU A 10 50.91 3.74 15.71
N PHE A 11 50.35 4.96 15.69
CA PHE A 11 49.07 5.22 15.03
C PHE A 11 49.28 5.13 13.52
N VAL A 12 48.70 4.11 12.88
CA VAL A 12 48.58 4.01 11.42
C VAL A 12 47.39 4.91 11.04
N PHE A 13 47.67 6.12 10.57
CA PHE A 13 46.68 6.92 9.86
C PHE A 13 46.45 6.28 8.49
N ALA A 14 45.27 5.70 8.27
CA ALA A 14 44.79 5.38 6.93
C ALA A 14 44.43 6.70 6.26
N ILE A 15 45.27 7.15 5.32
CA ILE A 15 44.94 8.29 4.45
C ILE A 15 44.11 7.71 3.30
N PRO A 16 42.87 8.18 3.06
CA PRO A 16 42.12 7.78 1.88
C PRO A 16 42.88 8.23 0.63
N PHE A 17 43.21 7.28 -0.25
CA PHE A 17 43.79 7.56 -1.57
C PHE A 17 42.63 7.88 -2.52
N TYR A 18 42.40 9.16 -2.79
CA TYR A 18 41.46 9.59 -3.84
C TYR A 18 42.07 9.31 -5.22
N GLY A 19 41.24 8.84 -6.16
CA GLY A 19 41.66 8.60 -7.54
C GLY A 19 41.95 9.93 -8.25
N GLN A 20 43.10 10.02 -8.94
CA GLN A 20 43.36 11.16 -9.80
C GLN A 20 42.43 11.08 -11.02
N ILE A 21 41.71 12.18 -11.32
CA ILE A 21 40.90 12.30 -12.54
C ILE A 21 41.76 11.95 -13.76
N GLN A 22 41.29 10.99 -14.55
CA GLN A 22 41.96 10.47 -15.73
C GLN A 22 42.19 11.60 -16.75
N SER A 23 43.31 11.57 -17.46
CA SER A 23 43.62 12.58 -18.49
C SER A 23 42.58 12.63 -19.61
N TYR A 24 41.81 11.55 -19.78
CA TYR A 24 40.65 11.48 -20.68
C TYR A 24 39.64 12.59 -20.42
N TYR A 25 39.52 13.10 -19.19
CA TYR A 25 38.58 14.15 -18.80
C TYR A 25 39.19 15.55 -18.75
N ASN A 26 40.45 15.72 -19.16
CA ASN A 26 41.12 17.02 -19.10
C ASN A 26 40.32 18.10 -19.85
N GLY A 27 40.11 19.24 -19.19
CA GLY A 27 39.42 20.40 -19.74
C GLY A 27 37.90 20.36 -19.66
N LEU A 28 37.30 19.36 -19.00
CA LEU A 28 35.88 19.40 -18.63
C LEU A 28 35.66 20.21 -17.35
N ASP A 29 34.50 20.85 -17.25
CA ASP A 29 34.07 21.57 -16.05
C ASP A 29 33.09 20.74 -15.20
N PHE A 30 33.61 20.16 -14.13
CA PHE A 30 32.84 19.31 -13.20
C PHE A 30 32.04 20.10 -12.15
N ASN A 31 32.02 21.43 -12.21
CA ASN A 31 31.09 22.23 -11.39
C ASN A 31 29.70 22.34 -12.03
N LYS A 32 29.54 21.88 -13.27
CA LYS A 32 28.25 21.78 -13.94
C LYS A 32 27.46 20.59 -13.41
N THR A 33 26.14 20.71 -13.47
CA THR A 33 25.20 19.66 -13.08
C THR A 33 24.15 19.46 -14.16
N GLU A 34 23.27 18.48 -13.94
CA GLU A 34 22.10 18.20 -14.76
C GLU A 34 22.44 18.08 -16.26
N ASN A 35 21.60 18.68 -17.11
CA ASN A 35 21.74 18.63 -18.56
C ASN A 35 23.02 19.30 -19.08
N GLU A 36 23.61 20.26 -18.35
CA GLU A 36 24.85 20.90 -18.79
C GLU A 36 26.03 19.93 -18.70
N LEU A 37 26.16 19.22 -17.58
CA LEU A 37 27.18 18.19 -17.41
C LEU A 37 26.94 16.99 -18.34
N PHE A 38 25.67 16.60 -18.50
CA PHE A 38 25.27 15.55 -19.44
C PHE A 38 25.77 15.83 -20.86
N LEU A 39 25.47 17.01 -21.41
CA LEU A 39 25.87 17.36 -22.77
C LEU A 39 27.39 17.48 -22.93
N GLU A 40 28.09 17.96 -21.90
CA GLU A 40 29.53 18.10 -21.90
C GLU A 40 30.26 16.74 -21.92
N LEU A 41 29.84 15.81 -21.06
CA LEU A 41 30.34 14.43 -21.05
C LEU A 41 29.95 13.70 -22.34
N SER A 42 28.71 13.89 -22.81
CA SER A 42 28.27 13.30 -24.07
C SER A 42 29.14 13.75 -25.24
N ASN A 43 29.43 15.05 -25.36
CA ASN A 43 30.30 15.56 -26.42
C ASN A 43 31.73 15.00 -26.32
N ARG A 44 32.28 14.81 -25.10
CA ARG A 44 33.57 14.13 -24.90
C ARG A 44 33.53 12.72 -25.48
N ILE A 45 32.53 11.91 -25.14
CA ILE A 45 32.40 10.53 -25.62
C ILE A 45 32.16 10.48 -27.12
N ILE A 46 31.34 11.38 -27.67
CA ILE A 46 31.06 11.46 -29.11
C ILE A 46 32.34 11.76 -29.90
N THR A 47 33.12 12.73 -29.45
CA THR A 47 34.30 13.21 -30.19
C THR A 47 35.51 12.28 -30.10
N THR A 48 35.62 11.47 -29.05
CA THR A 48 36.75 10.53 -28.90
C THR A 48 36.43 9.11 -29.36
N HIS A 49 35.16 8.75 -29.51
CA HIS A 49 34.74 7.40 -29.92
C HIS A 49 35.18 7.05 -31.35
N THR A 50 35.77 5.89 -31.48
CA THR A 50 36.09 5.21 -32.74
C THR A 50 35.34 3.89 -32.78
N ALA A 51 34.41 3.76 -33.73
CA ALA A 51 33.62 2.55 -33.89
C ALA A 51 34.46 1.42 -34.52
N ILE A 52 34.27 0.20 -34.03
CA ILE A 52 34.91 -1.02 -34.56
C ILE A 52 33.87 -1.94 -35.22
N PRO A 53 34.25 -2.77 -36.21
CA PRO A 53 33.33 -3.70 -36.87
C PRO A 53 32.77 -4.76 -35.91
N TYR A 54 31.54 -5.20 -36.14
CA TYR A 54 30.95 -6.29 -35.39
C TYR A 54 31.64 -7.64 -35.66
N THR A 55 31.99 -7.94 -36.91
CA THR A 55 32.77 -9.14 -37.24
C THR A 55 33.63 -8.85 -38.47
N SER A 56 34.94 -9.09 -38.40
CA SER A 56 35.86 -8.76 -39.50
C SER A 56 37.08 -9.68 -39.57
N GLY A 57 37.86 -9.59 -40.66
CA GLY A 57 39.16 -10.27 -40.77
C GLY A 57 40.32 -9.52 -40.09
N SER A 58 40.03 -8.39 -39.45
CA SER A 58 40.89 -7.58 -38.61
C SER A 58 40.29 -7.49 -37.20
N ILE A 59 40.82 -6.63 -36.33
CA ILE A 59 40.26 -6.43 -34.98
C ILE A 59 38.75 -6.10 -35.07
N ASP A 60 37.94 -6.91 -34.38
CA ASP A 60 36.49 -6.75 -34.27
C ASP A 60 36.02 -6.89 -32.81
N THR A 61 34.70 -6.87 -32.57
CA THR A 61 34.16 -6.98 -31.21
C THR A 61 34.45 -8.32 -30.54
N TRP A 62 34.66 -9.43 -31.26
CA TRP A 62 35.07 -10.69 -30.62
C TRP A 62 36.47 -10.59 -30.03
N ASP A 63 37.40 -10.03 -30.81
CA ASP A 63 38.78 -9.87 -30.36
C ASP A 63 38.86 -8.97 -29.13
N VAL A 64 38.08 -7.89 -29.12
CA VAL A 64 38.03 -6.96 -27.98
C VAL A 64 37.40 -7.62 -26.76
N LEU A 65 36.24 -8.29 -26.88
CA LEU A 65 35.58 -8.91 -25.72
C LEU A 65 36.43 -10.00 -25.05
N LYS A 66 37.23 -10.74 -25.83
CA LYS A 66 38.20 -11.70 -25.24
C LYS A 66 39.27 -11.03 -24.38
N GLN A 67 39.54 -9.75 -24.60
CA GLN A 67 40.52 -8.99 -23.83
C GLN A 67 39.86 -8.25 -22.66
N VAL A 68 38.75 -7.56 -22.93
CA VAL A 68 38.14 -6.65 -21.95
C VAL A 68 37.29 -7.37 -20.90
N ASP A 69 36.83 -8.59 -21.21
CA ASP A 69 36.08 -9.45 -20.28
C ASP A 69 36.91 -10.67 -19.84
N GLU A 70 38.24 -10.61 -19.89
CA GLU A 70 39.14 -11.65 -19.38
C GLU A 70 38.87 -11.92 -17.89
N ASP A 71 38.70 -13.20 -17.53
CA ASP A 71 38.56 -13.60 -16.12
C ASP A 71 39.86 -13.30 -15.35
N PRO A 72 39.82 -12.45 -14.29
CA PRO A 72 41.00 -12.09 -13.51
C PRO A 72 41.70 -13.28 -12.84
N THR A 73 40.97 -14.38 -12.61
CA THR A 73 41.47 -15.58 -11.94
C THR A 73 41.97 -16.63 -12.93
N ASN A 74 41.48 -16.59 -14.17
CA ASN A 74 41.88 -17.49 -15.25
C ASN A 74 41.85 -16.78 -16.62
N THR A 75 43.02 -16.31 -17.05
CA THR A 75 43.17 -15.53 -18.29
C THR A 75 42.82 -16.29 -19.58
N SER A 76 42.59 -17.62 -19.51
CA SER A 76 42.07 -18.40 -20.64
C SER A 76 40.56 -18.27 -20.84
N ASN A 77 39.84 -17.76 -19.83
CA ASN A 77 38.39 -17.60 -19.83
C ASN A 77 37.97 -16.13 -19.97
N VAL A 78 36.73 -15.92 -20.39
CA VAL A 78 35.99 -14.68 -20.19
C VAL A 78 34.97 -14.84 -19.07
N LEU A 79 34.65 -13.73 -18.38
CA LEU A 79 33.47 -13.64 -17.54
C LEU A 79 32.20 -13.57 -18.39
N LEU A 80 31.17 -14.29 -17.99
CA LEU A 80 29.86 -14.31 -18.65
C LEU A 80 28.86 -13.47 -17.85
N ILE A 81 28.36 -12.38 -18.45
CA ILE A 81 27.29 -11.58 -17.86
C ILE A 81 26.09 -12.47 -17.57
N TYR A 82 25.46 -12.28 -16.40
CA TYR A 82 24.39 -13.10 -15.83
C TYR A 82 24.81 -14.47 -15.29
N GLY A 83 26.03 -14.94 -15.52
CA GLY A 83 26.55 -16.20 -14.96
C GLY A 83 26.88 -16.07 -13.47
N TYR A 84 26.81 -17.18 -12.72
CA TYR A 84 27.02 -17.16 -11.27
C TYR A 84 27.59 -18.46 -10.66
N ASN A 85 27.69 -19.57 -11.41
CA ASN A 85 28.16 -20.85 -10.85
C ASN A 85 28.86 -21.73 -11.89
N ASP A 86 30.17 -21.94 -11.73
CA ASP A 86 30.98 -22.81 -12.60
C ASP A 86 31.00 -24.30 -12.17
N THR A 87 30.30 -24.66 -11.08
CA THR A 87 30.49 -25.96 -10.39
C THR A 87 29.25 -26.83 -10.30
N ASP A 88 28.08 -26.35 -10.72
CA ASP A 88 26.83 -27.13 -10.71
C ASP A 88 26.69 -28.10 -11.90
N GLY A 89 27.57 -27.99 -12.90
CA GLY A 89 27.52 -28.79 -14.11
C GLY A 89 26.44 -28.35 -15.10
N ILE A 90 25.85 -27.16 -14.91
CA ILE A 90 24.86 -26.55 -15.79
C ILE A 90 25.53 -25.42 -16.56
N ALA A 91 25.83 -25.65 -17.84
CA ALA A 91 26.58 -24.67 -18.63
C ALA A 91 25.87 -23.28 -18.74
N ASN A 92 24.54 -23.25 -18.69
CA ASN A 92 23.74 -22.03 -18.75
C ASN A 92 23.96 -21.09 -17.53
N THR A 93 24.44 -21.62 -16.39
CA THR A 93 24.70 -20.84 -15.17
C THR A 93 26.19 -20.56 -14.94
N ASP A 94 27.06 -21.10 -15.79
CA ASP A 94 28.51 -20.85 -15.75
C ASP A 94 28.80 -19.34 -15.69
N ARG A 95 29.64 -18.97 -14.74
CA ARG A 95 30.16 -17.62 -14.57
C ARG A 95 31.32 -17.33 -15.53
N THR A 96 32.02 -18.36 -16.00
CA THR A 96 33.19 -18.21 -16.88
C THR A 96 33.20 -19.20 -18.04
N ARG A 97 33.86 -18.85 -19.15
CA ARG A 97 33.97 -19.73 -20.33
C ARG A 97 35.26 -19.50 -21.10
N ASP A 98 35.84 -20.57 -21.66
CA ASP A 98 37.04 -20.46 -22.52
C ASP A 98 36.80 -19.46 -23.66
N LYS A 99 37.75 -18.55 -23.84
CA LYS A 99 37.69 -17.45 -24.83
C LYS A 99 37.45 -17.93 -26.27
N ASN A 100 37.82 -19.17 -26.59
CA ASN A 100 37.70 -19.75 -27.91
C ASN A 100 36.39 -20.52 -28.12
N LEU A 101 35.56 -20.68 -27.08
CA LEU A 101 34.22 -21.27 -27.16
C LEU A 101 33.14 -20.23 -27.50
N GLN A 102 33.45 -19.34 -28.43
CA GLN A 102 32.47 -18.41 -29.00
C GLN A 102 31.45 -19.15 -29.87
N ASP A 103 30.21 -18.69 -29.87
CA ASP A 103 29.15 -19.17 -30.75
C ASP A 103 29.41 -18.73 -32.21
N THR A 104 29.16 -19.64 -33.14
CA THR A 104 29.25 -19.41 -34.59
C THR A 104 27.89 -19.13 -35.24
N GLY A 105 26.86 -18.83 -34.44
CA GLY A 105 25.51 -18.47 -34.88
C GLY A 105 24.50 -19.62 -34.77
N GLY A 106 24.81 -20.65 -33.98
CA GLY A 106 23.95 -21.82 -33.78
C GLY A 106 23.20 -21.82 -32.44
N GLY A 107 23.61 -20.98 -31.47
CA GLY A 107 23.10 -21.04 -30.11
C GLY A 107 23.46 -22.34 -29.39
N ASP A 108 24.61 -22.94 -29.75
CA ASP A 108 25.02 -24.23 -29.19
C ASP A 108 25.25 -24.12 -27.66
N PRO A 109 24.68 -25.03 -26.84
CA PRO A 109 24.91 -25.07 -25.40
C PRO A 109 26.39 -25.06 -25.03
N GLY A 110 26.75 -24.36 -23.96
CA GLY A 110 28.13 -24.28 -23.49
C GLY A 110 29.06 -23.44 -24.38
N ARG A 111 28.49 -22.57 -25.22
CA ARG A 111 29.21 -21.49 -25.91
C ARG A 111 28.76 -20.13 -25.40
N TRP A 112 29.60 -19.12 -25.62
CA TRP A 112 29.24 -17.74 -25.30
C TRP A 112 28.98 -16.94 -26.57
N ASN A 113 27.99 -16.05 -26.51
CA ASN A 113 27.68 -15.10 -27.55
C ASN A 113 27.79 -13.66 -27.02
N ARG A 114 27.51 -12.69 -27.89
CA ARG A 114 27.61 -11.26 -27.55
C ARG A 114 26.24 -10.76 -27.16
N GLU A 115 26.10 -10.45 -25.88
CA GLU A 115 24.92 -9.82 -25.31
C GLU A 115 24.97 -8.31 -25.55
N HIS A 116 23.82 -7.75 -25.95
CA HIS A 116 23.57 -6.31 -26.03
C HIS A 116 22.81 -5.90 -24.78
N ILE A 117 23.50 -5.33 -23.77
CA ILE A 117 22.88 -4.91 -22.51
C ILE A 117 21.67 -4.01 -22.80
N PHE A 118 21.88 -2.95 -23.58
CA PHE A 118 20.80 -2.22 -24.23
C PHE A 118 20.34 -3.00 -25.45
N ALA A 119 19.21 -3.72 -25.33
CA ALA A 119 18.75 -4.65 -26.35
C ALA A 119 18.51 -3.94 -27.69
N LYS A 120 18.93 -4.58 -28.79
CA LYS A 120 18.88 -3.99 -30.13
C LYS A 120 17.50 -3.48 -30.54
N SER A 121 16.44 -4.20 -30.15
CA SER A 121 15.05 -3.90 -30.51
C SER A 121 14.39 -2.82 -29.66
N LEU A 122 15.04 -2.38 -28.57
CA LEU A 122 14.50 -1.39 -27.64
C LEU A 122 15.05 0.02 -27.91
N ALA A 123 16.04 0.15 -28.79
CA ALA A 123 16.54 1.45 -29.23
C ALA A 123 15.74 1.99 -30.43
N THR A 124 15.70 3.32 -30.59
CA THR A 124 15.02 3.96 -31.73
C THR A 124 16.00 4.81 -32.55
N PRO A 125 16.31 4.45 -33.82
CA PRO A 125 15.97 3.19 -34.48
C PRO A 125 16.74 2.00 -33.89
N ASN A 126 16.27 0.79 -34.16
CA ASN A 126 16.91 -0.44 -33.68
C ASN A 126 18.42 -0.46 -33.97
N LEU A 127 19.20 -0.98 -33.02
CA LEU A 127 20.64 -1.10 -33.19
C LEU A 127 20.95 -2.10 -34.32
N VAL A 128 21.81 -1.70 -35.26
CA VAL A 128 22.31 -2.55 -36.34
C VAL A 128 23.78 -2.92 -36.11
N THR A 129 24.19 -4.06 -36.66
CA THR A 129 25.55 -4.61 -36.52
C THR A 129 26.27 -4.73 -37.86
N ASP A 130 25.61 -4.35 -38.95
CA ASP A 130 26.16 -4.45 -40.31
C ASP A 130 27.22 -3.39 -40.59
N GLU A 131 27.19 -2.28 -39.85
CA GLU A 131 28.15 -1.19 -39.93
C GLU A 131 28.58 -0.75 -38.52
N PRO A 132 29.83 -0.29 -38.32
CA PRO A 132 30.29 0.21 -37.03
C PRO A 132 29.42 1.36 -36.50
N GLY A 133 28.94 1.24 -35.26
CA GLY A 133 28.00 2.20 -34.69
C GLY A 133 27.45 1.77 -33.32
N PRO A 134 26.22 2.18 -32.96
CA PRO A 134 25.58 1.86 -31.68
C PRO A 134 25.52 0.37 -31.34
N GLY A 135 25.28 -0.49 -32.34
CA GLY A 135 25.21 -1.94 -32.13
C GLY A 135 26.57 -2.63 -32.01
N THR A 136 27.68 -1.88 -32.17
CA THR A 136 29.05 -2.39 -32.09
C THR A 136 29.88 -1.65 -31.02
N ASP A 137 29.24 -0.83 -30.18
CA ASP A 137 29.88 -0.20 -29.03
C ASP A 137 30.16 -1.25 -27.95
N VAL A 138 31.42 -1.39 -27.56
CA VAL A 138 31.86 -2.43 -26.64
C VAL A 138 31.38 -2.12 -25.22
N HIS A 139 31.11 -0.85 -24.87
CA HIS A 139 30.46 -0.55 -23.58
C HIS A 139 29.07 -1.17 -23.45
N ASN A 140 28.40 -1.48 -24.56
CA ASN A 140 27.09 -2.16 -24.60
C ASN A 140 27.18 -3.70 -24.75
N LEU A 141 28.36 -4.22 -25.12
CA LEU A 141 28.54 -5.62 -25.48
C LEU A 141 29.23 -6.39 -24.36
N ARG A 142 28.69 -7.55 -23.99
CA ARG A 142 29.33 -8.47 -23.03
C ARG A 142 29.30 -9.91 -23.53
N PRO A 143 30.27 -10.76 -23.16
CA PRO A 143 30.11 -12.20 -23.27
C PRO A 143 28.96 -12.66 -22.39
N ALA A 144 28.04 -13.47 -22.92
CA ALA A 144 27.01 -14.16 -22.16
C ALA A 144 26.96 -15.62 -22.59
N ASP A 145 26.57 -16.53 -21.70
CA ASP A 145 26.20 -17.88 -22.17
C ASP A 145 25.05 -17.78 -23.18
N SER A 146 25.12 -18.54 -24.27
CA SER A 146 24.16 -18.41 -25.36
C SER A 146 22.73 -18.80 -24.99
N GLU A 147 22.55 -19.78 -24.11
CA GLU A 147 21.22 -20.18 -23.61
C GLU A 147 20.70 -19.13 -22.64
N ARG A 148 21.56 -18.64 -21.75
CA ARG A 148 21.17 -17.61 -20.79
C ARG A 148 20.79 -16.30 -21.43
N ASN A 149 21.52 -15.93 -22.47
CA ASN A 149 21.22 -14.75 -23.25
C ASN A 149 19.88 -14.91 -23.99
N SER A 150 19.55 -16.13 -24.42
CA SER A 150 18.26 -16.43 -25.03
C SER A 150 17.11 -16.33 -24.01
N ASP A 151 17.33 -16.74 -22.76
CA ASP A 151 16.36 -16.54 -21.65
C ASP A 151 16.12 -15.04 -21.37
N ARG A 152 17.22 -14.26 -21.35
CA ARG A 152 17.18 -12.79 -21.18
C ARG A 152 16.41 -12.11 -22.32
N SER A 153 16.65 -12.52 -23.57
CA SER A 153 15.97 -11.99 -24.76
C SER A 153 16.05 -10.45 -24.89
N ASN A 154 14.92 -9.76 -25.08
CA ASN A 154 14.80 -8.31 -25.03
C ASN A 154 13.98 -7.85 -23.82
N ARG A 155 13.97 -8.63 -22.74
CA ARG A 155 13.24 -8.28 -21.52
C ARG A 155 13.86 -7.04 -20.90
N LYS A 156 13.01 -6.16 -20.38
CA LYS A 156 13.45 -5.02 -19.58
C LYS A 156 14.07 -5.53 -18.28
N PHE A 157 15.07 -4.81 -17.79
CA PHE A 157 15.63 -5.06 -16.47
C PHE A 157 14.63 -4.70 -15.38
N THR A 158 14.66 -5.41 -14.26
CA THR A 158 13.76 -5.18 -13.12
C THR A 158 14.46 -5.51 -11.82
N GLU A 159 13.96 -4.93 -10.72
CA GLU A 159 14.40 -5.25 -9.37
C GLU A 159 14.31 -6.75 -9.04
N GLY A 160 15.21 -7.17 -8.15
CA GLY A 160 15.31 -8.54 -7.65
C GLY A 160 16.50 -8.71 -6.71
N ILE A 161 16.65 -9.92 -6.18
CA ILE A 161 17.74 -10.30 -5.26
C ILE A 161 18.32 -11.66 -5.62
N GLY A 162 19.61 -11.87 -5.40
CA GLY A 162 20.31 -13.13 -5.62
C GLY A 162 20.80 -13.35 -7.05
N ASN A 163 20.63 -14.56 -7.57
CA ASN A 163 21.07 -14.90 -8.92
C ASN A 163 20.12 -14.38 -9.99
N SER A 164 20.65 -14.19 -11.19
CA SER A 164 19.89 -13.73 -12.34
C SER A 164 18.70 -14.65 -12.62
N ARG A 165 17.55 -14.09 -13.05
CA ARG A 165 16.33 -14.84 -13.42
C ARG A 165 15.28 -13.95 -14.08
N ILE A 166 14.24 -14.57 -14.62
CA ILE A 166 12.98 -13.87 -14.96
C ILE A 166 12.20 -13.64 -13.66
N ILE A 167 11.68 -12.43 -13.48
CA ILE A 167 10.76 -12.09 -12.39
C ILE A 167 9.33 -12.26 -12.89
N SER A 168 8.54 -13.11 -12.23
CA SER A 168 7.20 -13.52 -12.68
C SER A 168 6.19 -12.38 -12.65
N THR A 169 6.32 -11.43 -11.71
CA THR A 169 5.34 -10.35 -11.49
C THR A 169 5.22 -9.39 -12.66
N ASN A 170 6.31 -9.11 -13.38
CA ASN A 170 6.31 -8.19 -14.53
C ASN A 170 6.95 -8.78 -15.80
N GLY A 171 7.41 -10.03 -15.76
CA GLY A 171 8.11 -10.69 -16.87
C GLY A 171 9.47 -10.08 -17.21
N GLY A 172 10.01 -9.22 -16.35
CA GLY A 172 11.30 -8.57 -16.48
C GLY A 172 12.47 -9.49 -16.15
N TRP A 173 13.69 -9.06 -16.49
CA TRP A 173 14.93 -9.77 -16.22
C TRP A 173 15.70 -9.13 -15.07
N TYR A 174 15.94 -9.90 -14.02
CA TYR A 174 16.88 -9.50 -12.99
C TYR A 174 18.28 -10.06 -13.32
N PRO A 175 19.33 -9.22 -13.43
CA PRO A 175 20.65 -9.63 -13.93
C PRO A 175 21.52 -10.32 -12.88
N GLY A 176 21.10 -10.38 -11.62
CA GLY A 176 21.86 -10.93 -10.49
C GLY A 176 22.61 -9.85 -9.71
N ASP A 177 22.83 -10.08 -8.42
CA ASP A 177 23.42 -9.10 -7.50
C ASP A 177 24.82 -8.64 -7.91
N GLU A 178 25.61 -9.54 -8.52
CA GLU A 178 26.97 -9.25 -9.01
C GLU A 178 26.99 -8.29 -10.22
N TRP A 179 25.91 -8.25 -10.99
CA TRP A 179 25.93 -7.63 -12.33
C TRP A 179 25.06 -6.38 -12.43
N LYS A 180 24.27 -6.06 -11.40
CA LYS A 180 23.24 -5.03 -11.50
C LYS A 180 23.84 -3.63 -11.71
N GLY A 181 24.98 -3.33 -11.09
CA GLY A 181 25.73 -2.09 -11.27
C GLY A 181 26.36 -1.99 -12.66
N ASP A 182 26.96 -3.09 -13.16
CA ASP A 182 27.47 -3.17 -14.54
C ASP A 182 26.39 -2.82 -15.57
N ILE A 183 25.19 -3.40 -15.40
CA ILE A 183 24.04 -3.16 -16.28
C ILE A 183 23.59 -1.70 -16.20
N ALA A 184 23.47 -1.15 -14.99
CA ALA A 184 23.09 0.23 -14.78
C ALA A 184 24.06 1.20 -15.47
N ARG A 185 25.37 1.05 -15.25
CA ARG A 185 26.39 1.92 -15.84
C ARG A 185 26.47 1.79 -17.36
N ALA A 186 26.25 0.59 -17.92
CA ALA A 186 26.17 0.40 -19.37
C ALA A 186 24.93 1.07 -19.97
N ALA A 187 23.76 0.95 -19.32
CA ALA A 187 22.52 1.60 -19.76
C ALA A 187 22.63 3.13 -19.71
N MET A 188 23.15 3.69 -18.61
CA MET A 188 23.38 5.13 -18.46
C MET A 188 24.39 5.65 -19.50
N TYR A 189 25.48 4.91 -19.76
CA TYR A 189 26.43 5.25 -20.82
C TYR A 189 25.78 5.26 -22.20
N MET A 190 24.99 4.23 -22.52
CA MET A 190 24.30 4.15 -23.81
C MET A 190 23.34 5.31 -23.99
N TYR A 191 22.66 5.74 -22.93
CA TYR A 191 21.86 6.93 -22.98
C TYR A 191 22.71 8.19 -23.20
N LEU A 192 23.74 8.40 -22.38
CA LEU A 192 24.65 9.55 -22.50
C LEU A 192 25.24 9.70 -23.91
N ARG A 193 25.68 8.58 -24.51
CA ARG A 193 26.29 8.57 -25.84
C ARG A 193 25.27 8.60 -26.99
N TYR A 194 24.12 7.96 -26.83
CA TYR A 194 23.09 7.81 -27.86
C TYR A 194 21.74 8.40 -27.39
N HIS A 195 21.75 9.68 -27.01
CA HIS A 195 20.56 10.44 -26.57
C HIS A 195 19.85 11.18 -27.72
N GLY A 196 20.19 10.87 -28.97
CA GLY A 196 19.74 11.63 -30.13
C GLY A 196 18.22 11.61 -30.34
N ASP A 197 17.77 12.29 -31.40
CA ASP A 197 16.34 12.36 -31.74
C ASP A 197 15.78 11.06 -32.37
N GLY A 198 16.63 10.06 -32.63
CA GLY A 198 16.26 8.81 -33.27
C GLY A 198 16.01 8.95 -34.77
N SER A 199 16.37 10.06 -35.41
CA SER A 199 16.11 10.29 -36.83
C SER A 199 17.01 9.45 -37.76
N GLN A 200 18.18 9.05 -37.28
CA GLN A 200 19.21 8.31 -38.03
C GLN A 200 19.96 7.36 -37.09
N ILE A 201 20.62 6.32 -37.62
CA ILE A 201 21.44 5.38 -36.82
C ILE A 201 22.60 6.08 -36.09
N SER A 202 23.12 7.19 -36.63
CA SER A 202 24.12 8.03 -35.96
C SER A 202 23.53 8.92 -34.85
N GLN A 203 22.20 9.06 -34.80
CA GLN A 203 21.42 9.79 -33.81
C GLN A 203 20.45 8.86 -33.10
N THR A 204 20.84 7.60 -32.88
CA THR A 204 20.02 6.64 -32.14
C THR A 204 19.65 7.19 -30.77
N LYS A 205 18.43 6.86 -30.35
CA LYS A 205 17.83 7.17 -29.07
C LYS A 205 17.78 5.89 -28.23
N CYS A 206 18.65 5.81 -27.23
CA CYS A 206 18.71 4.73 -26.25
C CYS A 206 18.18 5.25 -24.91
N LEU A 207 16.88 5.13 -24.66
CA LEU A 207 16.30 5.61 -23.40
C LEU A 207 16.31 4.54 -22.31
N PRO A 208 16.76 4.86 -21.08
CA PRO A 208 16.70 3.96 -19.93
C PRO A 208 15.29 3.42 -19.64
N ILE A 209 14.25 4.25 -19.76
CA ILE A 209 12.84 3.85 -19.58
C ILE A 209 12.38 2.72 -20.55
N ASP A 210 13.05 2.59 -21.70
CA ASP A 210 12.73 1.55 -22.69
C ASP A 210 13.35 0.19 -22.33
N VAL A 211 14.36 0.16 -21.47
CA VAL A 211 15.14 -1.04 -21.11
C VAL A 211 15.03 -1.47 -19.65
N GLY A 212 14.37 -0.70 -18.79
CA GLY A 212 14.14 -1.05 -17.39
C GLY A 212 12.72 -0.77 -16.89
N TYR A 213 12.33 -1.46 -15.83
CA TYR A 213 11.14 -1.19 -15.03
C TYR A 213 11.54 -0.36 -13.81
N GLY A 214 11.22 0.93 -13.84
CA GLY A 214 11.51 1.84 -12.74
C GLY A 214 10.69 3.12 -12.89
N THR A 215 10.70 3.93 -11.85
CA THR A 215 10.01 5.21 -11.77
C THR A 215 10.77 6.25 -12.59
N PRO A 216 10.13 6.90 -13.58
CA PRO A 216 10.74 8.00 -14.32
C PRO A 216 11.09 9.17 -13.40
N LEU A 217 12.28 9.75 -13.58
CA LEU A 217 12.73 10.85 -12.74
C LEU A 217 12.09 12.18 -13.14
N THR A 218 11.94 13.08 -12.18
CA THR A 218 11.43 14.44 -12.44
C THR A 218 12.41 15.29 -13.25
N ILE A 219 13.72 15.15 -12.98
CA ILE A 219 14.80 15.88 -13.68
C ILE A 219 14.88 15.45 -15.15
N ASP A 220 14.73 14.14 -15.40
CA ASP A 220 14.73 13.56 -16.74
C ASP A 220 13.78 12.38 -16.80
N SER A 221 12.62 12.58 -17.42
CA SER A 221 11.58 11.56 -17.53
C SER A 221 11.96 10.36 -18.41
N ASN A 222 13.12 10.38 -19.06
CA ASN A 222 13.63 9.23 -19.81
C ASN A 222 14.59 8.37 -18.98
N MET A 223 15.11 8.90 -17.86
CA MET A 223 15.87 8.16 -16.87
C MET A 223 14.93 7.58 -15.81
N ILE A 224 15.32 6.46 -15.22
CA ILE A 224 14.56 5.76 -14.17
C ILE A 224 15.41 5.55 -12.92
N ASP A 225 14.75 5.53 -11.77
CA ASP A 225 15.36 5.29 -10.45
C ASP A 225 16.16 3.97 -10.36
N LEU A 226 15.68 2.89 -11.00
CA LEU A 226 16.29 1.56 -11.00
C LEU A 226 17.81 1.60 -11.25
N PHE A 227 18.23 2.28 -12.31
CA PHE A 227 19.65 2.31 -12.68
C PHE A 227 20.48 3.22 -11.77
N LEU A 228 19.87 4.24 -11.16
CA LEU A 228 20.55 5.04 -10.17
C LEU A 228 20.75 4.26 -8.87
N ASN A 229 19.74 3.51 -8.42
CA ASN A 229 19.84 2.65 -7.25
C ASN A 229 20.88 1.54 -7.45
N TRP A 230 20.83 0.82 -8.57
CA TRP A 230 21.80 -0.23 -8.86
C TRP A 230 23.23 0.29 -9.02
N ASN A 231 23.42 1.52 -9.49
CA ASN A 231 24.74 2.15 -9.53
C ASN A 231 25.32 2.39 -8.12
N VAL A 232 24.49 2.45 -7.08
CA VAL A 232 24.90 2.56 -5.68
C VAL A 232 25.01 1.18 -5.02
N ASP A 233 24.00 0.33 -5.20
CA ASP A 233 23.90 -0.98 -4.55
C ASP A 233 25.01 -1.96 -4.96
N ASP A 234 25.54 -1.79 -6.17
CA ASP A 234 26.65 -2.56 -6.72
C ASP A 234 27.80 -1.64 -7.15
N PRO A 235 28.72 -1.34 -6.22
CA PRO A 235 29.85 -0.44 -6.44
C PRO A 235 30.75 -0.90 -7.59
N VAL A 236 31.40 0.06 -8.25
CA VAL A 236 32.28 -0.25 -9.39
C VAL A 236 33.42 -1.18 -8.98
N SER A 237 33.49 -2.32 -9.65
CA SER A 237 34.51 -3.33 -9.40
C SER A 237 35.87 -3.00 -10.06
N ASP A 238 36.94 -3.62 -9.58
CA ASP A 238 38.26 -3.55 -10.23
C ASP A 238 38.24 -4.06 -11.67
N PHE A 239 37.38 -5.06 -11.92
CA PHE A 239 37.17 -5.62 -13.25
C PHE A 239 36.56 -4.58 -14.20
N GLU A 240 35.55 -3.82 -13.77
CA GLU A 240 34.99 -2.74 -14.58
C GLU A 240 36.00 -1.63 -14.86
N ASN A 241 36.82 -1.24 -13.87
CA ASN A 241 37.90 -0.26 -14.08
C ASN A 241 38.87 -0.74 -15.18
N GLN A 242 39.31 -2.00 -15.11
CA GLN A 242 40.18 -2.61 -16.12
C GLN A 242 39.51 -2.64 -17.50
N ARG A 243 38.24 -3.02 -17.55
CA ARG A 243 37.45 -3.08 -18.78
C ARG A 243 37.36 -1.70 -19.43
N ASN A 244 37.09 -0.67 -18.64
CA ASN A 244 37.00 0.71 -19.10
C ASN A 244 38.35 1.24 -19.63
N ASP A 245 39.46 0.91 -18.97
CA ASP A 245 40.82 1.22 -19.44
C ASP A 245 41.14 0.60 -20.79
N TYR A 246 40.81 -0.68 -20.98
CA TYR A 246 41.06 -1.35 -22.25
C TYR A 246 40.16 -0.81 -23.37
N ILE A 247 38.89 -0.52 -23.08
CA ILE A 247 37.97 0.05 -24.07
C ILE A 247 38.44 1.44 -24.52
N GLU A 248 38.99 2.28 -23.63
CA GLU A 248 39.62 3.54 -24.03
C GLU A 248 40.74 3.29 -25.06
N GLY A 249 41.56 2.26 -24.85
CA GLY A 249 42.65 1.92 -25.76
C GLY A 249 42.19 1.52 -27.17
N VAL A 250 40.99 0.94 -27.33
CA VAL A 250 40.50 0.44 -28.63
C VAL A 250 39.44 1.32 -29.28
N GLN A 251 38.56 1.95 -28.50
CA GLN A 251 37.48 2.82 -29.00
C GLN A 251 37.69 4.29 -28.63
N GLY A 252 38.69 4.63 -27.82
CA GLY A 252 39.04 6.02 -27.52
C GLY A 252 38.12 6.72 -26.52
N ASN A 253 37.10 6.05 -26.00
CA ASN A 253 36.08 6.61 -25.11
C ASN A 253 35.94 5.77 -23.84
N ARG A 254 35.57 6.44 -22.75
CA ARG A 254 35.38 5.84 -21.43
C ARG A 254 33.93 5.95 -21.00
N ASN A 255 33.48 5.00 -20.19
CA ASN A 255 32.23 5.11 -19.46
C ASN A 255 32.47 5.96 -18.19
N PRO A 256 31.94 7.20 -18.12
CA PRO A 256 32.18 8.09 -16.99
C PRO A 256 31.59 7.55 -15.68
N PHE A 257 30.53 6.77 -15.73
CA PHE A 257 29.88 6.22 -14.54
C PHE A 257 30.68 5.05 -13.92
N ILE A 258 31.63 4.46 -14.65
CA ILE A 258 32.61 3.53 -14.09
C ILE A 258 33.74 4.31 -13.41
N ASP A 259 34.26 5.35 -14.09
CA ASP A 259 35.38 6.12 -13.55
C ASP A 259 35.01 6.97 -12.33
N ASN A 260 33.78 7.48 -12.29
CA ASN A 260 33.17 8.09 -11.10
C ASN A 260 31.62 7.94 -11.13
N PRO A 261 31.06 6.97 -10.38
CA PRO A 261 29.62 6.76 -10.26
C PRO A 261 28.83 8.02 -9.89
N TYR A 262 29.42 8.90 -9.08
CA TYR A 262 28.80 10.16 -8.63
C TYR A 262 28.43 11.12 -9.78
N LEU A 263 29.01 10.97 -10.96
CA LEU A 263 28.58 11.75 -12.14
C LEU A 263 27.12 11.45 -12.53
N ALA A 264 26.60 10.25 -12.25
CA ALA A 264 25.19 9.93 -12.47
C ALA A 264 24.30 10.77 -11.55
N THR A 265 24.69 10.89 -10.27
CA THR A 265 24.02 11.73 -9.28
C THR A 265 24.03 13.20 -9.70
N LEU A 266 25.18 13.73 -10.16
CA LEU A 266 25.27 15.12 -10.61
C LEU A 266 24.40 15.44 -11.82
N ILE A 267 24.09 14.44 -12.67
CA ILE A 267 23.28 14.62 -13.87
C ILE A 267 21.78 14.40 -13.60
N TRP A 268 21.42 13.34 -12.88
CA TRP A 268 20.03 12.88 -12.78
C TRP A 268 19.45 12.94 -11.37
N GLY A 269 20.26 13.31 -10.37
CA GLY A 269 19.88 13.23 -8.95
C GLY A 269 19.84 11.78 -8.44
N GLY A 270 18.91 11.49 -7.54
CA GLY A 270 18.77 10.17 -6.90
C GLY A 270 19.76 9.94 -5.76
N VAL A 271 19.96 8.67 -5.38
CA VAL A 271 20.89 8.26 -4.31
C VAL A 271 22.32 8.71 -4.68
N ASN A 272 23.10 9.29 -3.74
CA ASN A 272 24.50 9.60 -4.03
C ASN A 272 25.28 8.31 -4.27
N ALA A 273 25.82 8.19 -5.47
CA ALA A 273 26.76 7.15 -5.80
C ALA A 273 28.16 7.50 -5.28
N GLU A 274 29.04 6.49 -5.22
CA GLU A 274 30.43 6.66 -4.79
C GLU A 274 31.14 7.78 -5.59
N ASP A 275 31.71 8.76 -4.86
CA ASP A 275 32.50 9.83 -5.47
C ASP A 275 34.00 9.53 -5.43
N LYS A 276 34.50 8.95 -6.51
CA LYS A 276 35.91 8.54 -6.64
C LYS A 276 36.88 9.71 -6.85
N TRP A 277 36.36 10.88 -7.23
CA TRP A 277 37.18 12.07 -7.55
C TRP A 277 37.04 13.19 -6.51
N ASN A 278 36.20 12.99 -5.48
CA ASN A 278 35.93 13.99 -4.46
C ASN A 278 35.47 15.33 -5.08
N LEU A 279 34.57 15.25 -6.05
CA LEU A 279 33.88 16.38 -6.67
C LEU A 279 32.92 17.05 -5.67
N ASN A 280 32.31 16.27 -4.79
CA ASN A 280 31.43 16.77 -3.73
C ASN A 280 32.23 17.34 -2.57
N SER A 281 33.02 18.38 -2.83
CA SER A 281 33.71 19.13 -1.77
C SER A 281 32.77 19.94 -0.86
N SER A 282 31.48 19.57 -0.75
CA SER A 282 30.68 19.98 0.39
C SER A 282 31.31 19.34 1.63
N SER A 283 31.67 20.18 2.60
CA SER A 283 32.15 19.71 3.91
C SER A 283 31.02 19.15 4.78
N ASP A 284 29.90 18.80 4.15
CA ASP A 284 28.64 18.60 4.85
C ASP A 284 28.54 17.16 5.33
N ASN A 285 28.81 17.02 6.61
CA ASN A 285 28.72 15.77 7.34
C ASN A 285 27.57 15.84 8.37
N GLU A 286 26.74 16.88 8.30
CA GLU A 286 25.59 17.04 9.18
C GLU A 286 24.42 16.30 8.53
N ALA A 287 23.77 15.41 9.27
CA ALA A 287 22.58 14.76 8.79
C ALA A 287 21.36 15.67 8.94
N PRO A 288 20.35 15.57 8.05
CA PRO A 288 19.09 16.26 8.24
C PRO A 288 18.44 15.92 9.57
N SER A 289 17.58 16.81 10.06
CA SER A 289 16.68 16.48 11.16
C SER A 289 15.75 15.32 10.78
N SER A 290 15.34 14.49 11.73
CA SER A 290 14.31 13.47 11.49
C SER A 290 13.00 14.11 11.04
N PRO A 291 12.30 13.57 10.03
CA PRO A 291 10.93 14.00 9.69
C PRO A 291 10.00 13.89 10.90
N THR A 292 9.13 14.88 11.08
CA THR A 292 8.18 14.95 12.21
C THR A 292 6.73 14.95 11.72
N ASN A 293 5.77 14.73 12.63
CA ASN A 293 4.33 14.72 12.31
C ASN A 293 3.97 13.76 11.17
N LEU A 294 4.61 12.58 11.15
CA LEU A 294 4.23 11.51 10.22
C LEU A 294 2.80 11.06 10.56
N MET A 295 1.89 11.20 9.60
CA MET A 295 0.47 10.88 9.72
C MET A 295 0.01 10.10 8.50
N ALA A 296 -1.03 9.29 8.68
CA ALA A 296 -1.71 8.59 7.59
C ALA A 296 -3.10 9.20 7.35
N SER A 297 -3.57 9.04 6.12
CA SER A 297 -4.91 9.42 5.67
C SER A 297 -5.36 8.47 4.56
N ASN A 298 -6.64 8.52 4.16
CA ASN A 298 -7.18 7.71 3.06
C ASN A 298 -6.81 6.22 3.17
N ILE A 299 -6.85 5.67 4.38
CA ILE A 299 -6.55 4.26 4.62
C ILE A 299 -7.70 3.45 4.03
N THR A 300 -7.37 2.51 3.14
CA THR A 300 -8.29 1.54 2.57
C THR A 300 -7.88 0.13 3.00
N HIS A 301 -8.54 -0.89 2.47
CA HIS A 301 -8.14 -2.28 2.68
C HIS A 301 -6.86 -2.66 1.91
N GLU A 302 -6.42 -1.85 0.93
CA GLU A 302 -5.26 -2.17 0.08
C GLU A 302 -4.25 -1.02 -0.06
N SER A 303 -4.50 0.13 0.57
CA SER A 303 -3.65 1.31 0.46
C SER A 303 -3.73 2.22 1.69
N ALA A 304 -2.75 3.10 1.81
CA ALA A 304 -2.78 4.21 2.75
C ALA A 304 -1.95 5.38 2.19
N ASP A 305 -2.43 6.61 2.37
CA ASP A 305 -1.63 7.80 2.11
C ASP A 305 -0.89 8.21 3.37
N ILE A 306 0.36 8.64 3.23
CA ILE A 306 1.18 9.17 4.33
C ILE A 306 1.70 10.56 4.01
N SER A 307 1.80 11.39 5.04
CA SER A 307 2.39 12.74 4.95
C SER A 307 3.18 13.07 6.22
N TRP A 308 4.12 14.01 6.11
CA TRP A 308 4.95 14.44 7.23
C TRP A 308 5.36 15.90 7.08
N THR A 309 5.89 16.48 8.15
CA THR A 309 6.54 17.79 8.12
C THR A 309 7.95 17.66 7.56
N GLU A 310 8.31 18.59 6.67
CA GLU A 310 9.61 18.66 6.02
C GLU A 310 10.77 18.68 7.04
N ALA A 311 11.80 17.88 6.80
CA ALA A 311 13.04 17.93 7.55
C ALA A 311 13.88 19.14 7.13
N THR A 312 14.70 19.64 8.04
CA THR A 312 15.64 20.73 7.77
C THR A 312 17.08 20.24 7.78
N ASP A 313 17.90 20.85 6.94
CA ASP A 313 19.32 20.59 6.86
C ASP A 313 20.09 21.88 6.51
N ASN A 314 21.40 21.92 6.76
CA ASN A 314 22.25 23.09 6.55
C ASN A 314 22.52 23.38 5.05
N ILE A 315 22.46 22.36 4.18
CA ILE A 315 22.58 22.46 2.72
C ILE A 315 21.25 22.11 2.04
N GLY A 316 20.40 21.34 2.71
CA GLY A 316 19.01 21.12 2.34
C GLY A 316 18.70 19.65 2.10
N VAL A 317 17.43 19.30 2.30
CA VAL A 317 16.91 17.94 2.10
C VAL A 317 16.55 17.75 0.62
N ILE A 318 16.99 16.65 0.03
CA ILE A 318 16.72 16.29 -1.36
C ILE A 318 15.53 15.35 -1.48
N ASP A 319 15.45 14.33 -0.63
CA ASP A 319 14.38 13.34 -0.66
C ASP A 319 14.15 12.62 0.68
N TYR A 320 13.14 11.76 0.68
CA TYR A 320 12.66 11.00 1.83
C TYR A 320 12.55 9.52 1.48
N LEU A 321 13.16 8.67 2.30
CA LEU A 321 13.09 7.21 2.20
C LEU A 321 11.99 6.70 3.11
N ILE A 322 11.05 5.93 2.55
CA ILE A 322 9.90 5.36 3.25
C ILE A 322 10.18 3.88 3.51
N TYR A 323 9.94 3.45 4.75
CA TYR A 323 10.08 2.07 5.18
C TYR A 323 8.74 1.53 5.66
N LEU A 324 8.41 0.31 5.25
CA LEU A 324 7.22 -0.44 5.66
C LEU A 324 7.68 -1.70 6.40
N ASN A 325 7.23 -1.89 7.64
CA ASN A 325 7.65 -2.98 8.53
C ASN A 325 9.18 -3.06 8.72
N GLY A 326 9.84 -1.90 8.69
CA GLY A 326 11.30 -1.77 8.81
C GLY A 326 12.08 -2.06 7.53
N GLU A 327 11.43 -2.51 6.45
CA GLU A 327 12.06 -2.70 5.15
C GLU A 327 11.88 -1.48 4.25
N TYR A 328 12.89 -1.15 3.46
CA TYR A 328 12.81 -0.04 2.52
C TYR A 328 11.74 -0.33 1.46
N LEU A 329 10.80 0.60 1.32
CA LEU A 329 9.72 0.49 0.34
C LEU A 329 10.03 1.31 -0.92
N LYS A 330 10.25 2.62 -0.76
CA LYS A 330 10.47 3.57 -1.87
C LYS A 330 11.02 4.91 -1.37
N THR A 331 11.36 5.80 -2.32
CA THR A 331 11.82 7.17 -2.05
C THR A 331 10.91 8.20 -2.74
N THR A 332 10.79 9.40 -2.16
CA THR A 332 10.05 10.53 -2.75
C THR A 332 10.70 11.88 -2.39
N SER A 333 10.66 12.86 -3.29
CA SER A 333 11.10 14.24 -3.01
C SER A 333 10.02 15.10 -2.35
N SER A 334 8.78 14.61 -2.27
CA SER A 334 7.65 15.30 -1.65
C SER A 334 7.47 14.83 -0.20
N THR A 335 6.85 15.65 0.65
CA THR A 335 6.49 15.28 2.03
C THR A 335 5.18 14.48 2.13
N PHE A 336 4.88 13.73 1.07
CA PHE A 336 3.65 12.95 0.89
C PHE A 336 3.92 11.71 0.03
N SER A 337 3.22 10.60 0.31
CA SER A 337 3.26 9.40 -0.52
C SER A 337 2.09 8.44 -0.31
N SER A 338 1.63 7.78 -1.37
CA SER A 338 0.66 6.68 -1.29
C SER A 338 1.36 5.32 -1.23
N ILE A 339 1.07 4.53 -0.21
CA ILE A 339 1.48 3.12 -0.10
C ILE A 339 0.34 2.26 -0.67
N LEU A 340 0.66 1.38 -1.60
CA LEU A 340 -0.30 0.54 -2.34
C LEU A 340 0.04 -0.94 -2.16
N GLY A 341 -0.95 -1.81 -2.41
CA GLY A 341 -0.76 -3.27 -2.36
C GLY A 341 -0.62 -3.81 -0.94
N LEU A 342 -1.25 -3.12 0.01
CA LEU A 342 -1.39 -3.61 1.38
C LEU A 342 -2.44 -4.74 1.40
N ASN A 343 -2.28 -5.66 2.34
CA ASN A 343 -3.34 -6.62 2.67
C ASN A 343 -4.39 -5.96 3.58
N ALA A 344 -5.65 -6.37 3.42
CA ALA A 344 -6.77 -5.96 4.26
C ALA A 344 -6.60 -6.39 5.73
N ASN A 345 -7.23 -5.65 6.65
CA ASN A 345 -7.23 -5.95 8.09
C ASN A 345 -5.82 -6.34 8.62
N THR A 346 -4.80 -5.56 8.24
CA THR A 346 -3.41 -5.86 8.54
C THR A 346 -2.72 -4.63 9.12
N ASN A 347 -2.03 -4.84 10.24
CA ASN A 347 -1.22 -3.81 10.89
C ASN A 347 0.12 -3.61 10.16
N TYR A 348 0.45 -2.35 9.87
CA TYR A 348 1.72 -1.93 9.28
C TYR A 348 2.41 -0.88 10.15
N SER A 349 3.73 -0.99 10.26
CA SER A 349 4.56 0.05 10.87
C SER A 349 5.30 0.83 9.78
N ILE A 350 5.21 2.15 9.78
CA ILE A 350 5.78 3.04 8.77
C ILE A 350 6.79 3.99 9.42
N THR A 351 7.94 4.17 8.77
CA THR A 351 8.91 5.22 9.14
C THR A 351 9.43 5.94 7.92
N VAL A 352 9.86 7.18 8.10
CA VAL A 352 10.44 8.00 7.04
C VAL A 352 11.79 8.57 7.49
N LYS A 353 12.78 8.55 6.60
CA LYS A 353 14.09 9.21 6.80
C LYS A 353 14.28 10.29 5.75
N ALA A 354 14.84 11.42 6.14
CA ALA A 354 15.27 12.47 5.22
C ALA A 354 16.72 12.24 4.77
N ARG A 355 17.04 12.68 3.56
CA ARG A 355 18.39 12.62 3.00
C ARG A 355 18.76 13.97 2.36
N ASP A 356 19.97 14.44 2.64
CA ASP A 356 20.51 15.67 2.07
C ASP A 356 21.27 15.45 0.74
N ALA A 357 21.85 16.54 0.22
CA ALA A 357 22.70 16.55 -0.95
C ALA A 357 24.05 15.83 -0.78
N ALA A 358 24.52 15.63 0.45
CA ALA A 358 25.71 14.87 0.79
C ALA A 358 25.42 13.38 1.05
N SER A 359 24.14 12.97 1.03
CA SER A 359 23.63 11.64 1.41
C SER A 359 23.85 11.26 2.86
N ASN A 360 23.92 12.24 3.75
CA ASN A 360 23.70 11.96 5.15
C ASN A 360 22.20 11.65 5.35
N LEU A 361 21.91 10.61 6.14
CA LEU A 361 20.56 10.20 6.47
C LEU A 361 20.20 10.71 7.86
N SER A 362 19.00 11.25 8.01
CA SER A 362 18.44 11.54 9.33
C SER A 362 18.22 10.25 10.13
N GLU A 363 18.02 10.41 11.44
CA GLU A 363 17.29 9.41 12.21
C GLU A 363 15.89 9.20 11.62
N ALA A 364 15.32 8.01 11.84
CA ALA A 364 13.94 7.72 11.42
C ALA A 364 12.95 8.65 12.14
N SER A 365 11.86 8.98 11.45
CA SER A 365 10.67 9.52 12.10
C SER A 365 10.20 8.61 13.23
N VAL A 366 9.32 9.12 14.09
CA VAL A 366 8.53 8.26 14.98
C VAL A 366 7.78 7.23 14.13
N ILE A 367 7.71 5.99 14.61
CA ILE A 367 6.98 4.91 13.96
C ILE A 367 5.50 5.28 13.95
N LEU A 368 4.90 5.31 12.77
CA LEU A 368 3.46 5.40 12.57
C LEU A 368 2.91 3.98 12.38
N ASN A 369 2.05 3.53 13.28
CA ASN A 369 1.31 2.29 13.09
C ASN A 369 -0.04 2.61 12.44
N ILE A 370 -0.41 1.85 11.43
CA ILE A 370 -1.72 1.91 10.79
C ILE A 370 -2.30 0.50 10.69
N GLU A 371 -3.61 0.42 10.67
CA GLU A 371 -4.35 -0.80 10.36
C GLU A 371 -5.17 -0.53 9.10
N THR A 372 -4.98 -1.35 8.06
CA THR A 372 -5.81 -1.26 6.85
C THR A 372 -7.25 -1.65 7.18
N LEU A 373 -8.20 -1.04 6.48
CA LEU A 373 -9.61 -1.37 6.66
C LEU A 373 -9.87 -2.84 6.35
N GLU A 374 -10.98 -3.37 6.88
CA GLU A 374 -11.48 -4.64 6.38
C GLU A 374 -11.74 -4.54 4.87
N GLY A 375 -11.25 -5.53 4.15
CA GLY A 375 -11.49 -5.67 2.72
C GLY A 375 -12.83 -6.35 2.50
N PRO A 376 -13.37 -6.28 1.27
CA PRO A 376 -14.56 -7.04 0.94
C PRO A 376 -14.31 -8.54 1.20
N LEU A 377 -15.26 -9.19 1.86
CA LEU A 377 -15.26 -10.64 2.05
C LEU A 377 -15.39 -11.31 0.69
N VAL A 378 -14.38 -12.08 0.28
CA VAL A 378 -14.44 -12.85 -0.97
C VAL A 378 -15.23 -14.14 -0.72
N LEU A 379 -16.48 -14.17 -1.18
CA LEU A 379 -17.34 -15.35 -1.09
C LEU A 379 -16.94 -16.43 -2.10
N PHE A 380 -16.43 -16.01 -3.26
CA PHE A 380 -16.00 -16.91 -4.33
C PHE A 380 -15.07 -16.18 -5.30
N SER A 381 -13.99 -16.82 -5.75
CA SER A 381 -13.10 -16.27 -6.77
C SER A 381 -12.47 -17.35 -7.63
N GLU A 382 -12.35 -17.08 -8.93
CA GLU A 382 -11.69 -17.92 -9.93
C GLU A 382 -11.12 -17.03 -11.05
N ASP A 383 -9.81 -17.14 -11.29
CA ASP A 383 -9.08 -16.37 -12.29
C ASP A 383 -8.72 -17.19 -13.54
N PHE A 384 -9.16 -18.45 -13.60
CA PHE A 384 -8.96 -19.42 -14.67
C PHE A 384 -7.51 -19.58 -15.15
N SER A 385 -6.54 -19.16 -14.34
CA SER A 385 -5.11 -19.18 -14.71
C SER A 385 -4.49 -20.56 -14.49
N ASN A 386 -5.11 -21.40 -13.65
CA ASN A 386 -4.68 -22.76 -13.38
C ASN A 386 -5.74 -23.81 -13.76
N CYS A 387 -5.63 -24.34 -14.98
CA CYS A 387 -6.53 -25.37 -15.50
C CYS A 387 -6.57 -26.69 -14.68
N GLY A 388 -5.61 -26.91 -13.76
CA GLY A 388 -5.55 -28.11 -12.93
C GLY A 388 -6.38 -28.03 -11.64
N ASP A 389 -6.82 -26.83 -11.27
CA ASP A 389 -7.50 -26.53 -10.01
C ASP A 389 -8.57 -25.46 -10.26
N LEU A 390 -9.68 -25.88 -10.89
CA LEU A 390 -10.79 -24.98 -11.20
C LEU A 390 -11.88 -25.11 -10.13
N ALA A 391 -12.34 -23.98 -9.62
CA ALA A 391 -13.55 -23.83 -8.80
C ALA A 391 -14.85 -23.96 -9.62
N PHE A 392 -14.74 -24.28 -10.92
CA PHE A 392 -15.83 -24.64 -11.81
C PHE A 392 -15.66 -26.03 -12.39
N PHE A 393 -16.78 -26.68 -12.73
CA PHE A 393 -16.80 -27.87 -13.57
C PHE A 393 -17.68 -27.66 -14.79
N THR A 394 -17.51 -28.54 -15.78
CA THR A 394 -18.21 -28.45 -17.06
C THR A 394 -19.24 -29.58 -17.19
N TYR A 395 -20.42 -29.28 -17.71
CA TYR A 395 -21.47 -30.27 -17.99
C TYR A 395 -21.99 -30.09 -19.42
N ASN A 396 -21.76 -31.10 -20.27
CA ASN A 396 -22.26 -31.13 -21.64
C ASN A 396 -23.57 -31.94 -21.71
N GLU A 397 -24.65 -31.32 -22.22
CA GLU A 397 -25.91 -32.02 -22.52
C GLU A 397 -26.03 -32.45 -23.98
N ALA A 398 -25.34 -31.75 -24.88
CA ALA A 398 -25.39 -32.04 -26.31
C ALA A 398 -24.04 -31.72 -26.99
N SER A 399 -23.58 -32.68 -27.81
CA SER A 399 -22.33 -32.69 -28.59
C SER A 399 -21.06 -33.18 -27.87
N ASN A 400 -19.93 -33.10 -28.58
CA ASN A 400 -18.58 -33.40 -28.08
C ASN A 400 -17.74 -32.12 -27.90
N LYS A 401 -18.36 -30.94 -28.03
CA LYS A 401 -17.75 -29.64 -27.75
C LYS A 401 -18.18 -29.22 -26.36
N ASN A 402 -17.23 -28.82 -25.54
CA ASN A 402 -17.45 -28.42 -24.16
C ASN A 402 -16.54 -27.22 -23.85
N TRP A 403 -16.76 -26.59 -22.71
CA TRP A 403 -15.85 -25.60 -22.16
C TRP A 403 -14.45 -26.20 -21.99
N THR A 404 -13.44 -25.45 -22.40
CA THR A 404 -12.03 -25.85 -22.37
C THR A 404 -11.20 -24.72 -21.80
N CYS A 405 -10.28 -25.06 -20.91
CA CYS A 405 -9.31 -24.08 -20.43
C CYS A 405 -8.39 -23.66 -21.59
N GLU A 406 -8.19 -22.36 -21.75
CA GLU A 406 -7.34 -21.73 -22.74
C GLU A 406 -6.20 -21.00 -22.02
N THR A 407 -4.97 -21.11 -22.52
CA THR A 407 -3.79 -20.46 -21.90
C THR A 407 -3.60 -19.01 -22.39
N GLN A 408 -4.60 -18.46 -23.07
CA GLN A 408 -4.63 -17.15 -23.74
C GLN A 408 -6.08 -16.65 -23.76
N TYR A 409 -6.31 -15.39 -24.15
CA TYR A 409 -7.63 -14.75 -24.30
C TYR A 409 -8.36 -14.36 -23.01
N GLY A 410 -7.76 -14.59 -21.84
CA GLY A 410 -8.20 -13.96 -20.60
C GLY A 410 -7.84 -12.46 -20.54
N GLU A 411 -8.27 -11.81 -19.46
CA GLU A 411 -7.94 -10.41 -19.17
C GLU A 411 -6.41 -10.22 -19.20
N ASN A 412 -5.92 -9.26 -20.00
CA ASN A 412 -4.48 -9.02 -20.17
C ASN A 412 -3.69 -10.19 -20.81
N ASN A 413 -4.34 -11.04 -21.61
CA ASN A 413 -3.77 -12.27 -22.18
C ASN A 413 -3.41 -13.34 -21.11
N SER A 414 -4.12 -13.36 -19.98
CA SER A 414 -4.12 -14.47 -19.01
C SER A 414 -4.77 -15.74 -19.59
N GLY A 415 -4.80 -16.80 -18.77
CA GLY A 415 -5.63 -17.97 -19.04
C GLY A 415 -7.12 -17.64 -18.91
N SER A 416 -7.99 -18.43 -19.53
CA SER A 416 -9.45 -18.28 -19.46
C SER A 416 -10.14 -19.63 -19.66
N ILE A 417 -11.45 -19.68 -19.47
CA ILE A 417 -12.25 -20.83 -19.88
C ILE A 417 -13.12 -20.48 -21.09
N GLY A 418 -12.82 -21.11 -22.21
CA GLY A 418 -13.44 -20.84 -23.50
C GLY A 418 -14.43 -21.92 -23.91
N ILE A 419 -15.52 -21.53 -24.55
CA ILE A 419 -16.37 -22.44 -25.32
C ILE A 419 -16.32 -22.07 -26.79
N ASN A 420 -15.83 -23.01 -27.59
CA ASN A 420 -15.55 -22.77 -29.00
C ASN A 420 -16.70 -23.22 -29.91
N GLY A 421 -17.45 -22.22 -30.40
CA GLY A 421 -18.43 -22.37 -31.47
C GLY A 421 -17.89 -22.41 -32.90
N TYR A 422 -16.60 -22.15 -33.12
CA TYR A 422 -16.04 -21.81 -34.42
C TYR A 422 -16.30 -22.84 -35.55
N GLN A 423 -17.02 -22.38 -36.58
CA GLN A 423 -17.17 -22.99 -37.91
C GLN A 423 -17.81 -24.38 -38.00
N GLN A 424 -18.56 -24.80 -36.99
CA GLN A 424 -19.31 -26.05 -37.05
C GLN A 424 -20.76 -25.81 -36.61
N ASP A 425 -21.72 -26.02 -37.51
CA ASP A 425 -23.16 -26.04 -37.21
C ASP A 425 -23.49 -27.25 -36.32
N VAL A 426 -23.03 -27.21 -35.07
CA VAL A 426 -23.17 -28.29 -34.09
C VAL A 426 -24.00 -27.76 -32.93
N LEU A 427 -25.03 -28.54 -32.55
CA LEU A 427 -25.84 -28.26 -31.37
C LEU A 427 -24.95 -28.25 -30.13
N SER A 428 -24.82 -27.12 -29.47
CA SER A 428 -24.11 -26.98 -28.20
C SER A 428 -25.13 -26.64 -27.12
N LYS A 429 -25.05 -27.35 -25.99
CA LYS A 429 -25.88 -27.14 -24.81
C LYS A 429 -25.01 -27.47 -23.61
N ASP A 430 -24.28 -26.47 -23.16
CA ASP A 430 -23.11 -26.62 -22.31
C ASP A 430 -23.19 -25.70 -21.12
N TRP A 431 -22.75 -26.20 -19.98
CA TRP A 431 -22.77 -25.51 -18.71
C TRP A 431 -21.36 -25.46 -18.12
N LEU A 432 -21.03 -24.32 -17.55
CA LEU A 432 -19.89 -24.10 -16.68
C LEU A 432 -20.44 -23.69 -15.33
N ILE A 433 -20.33 -24.55 -14.33
CA ILE A 433 -21.03 -24.45 -13.03
C ILE A 433 -20.01 -24.41 -11.91
N THR A 434 -20.26 -23.62 -10.87
CA THR A 434 -19.44 -23.62 -9.65
C THR A 434 -19.35 -25.04 -9.07
N ALA A 435 -18.15 -25.48 -8.68
CA ALA A 435 -17.92 -26.84 -8.15
C ALA A 435 -18.59 -27.05 -6.79
N THR A 436 -18.68 -25.98 -6.00
CA THR A 436 -19.40 -25.92 -4.73
C THR A 436 -20.48 -24.83 -4.81
N PRO A 437 -21.57 -24.95 -4.03
CA PRO A 437 -22.52 -23.87 -3.89
C PRO A 437 -21.93 -22.75 -3.02
N ILE A 438 -22.40 -21.54 -3.23
CA ILE A 438 -21.97 -20.31 -2.55
C ILE A 438 -23.08 -19.94 -1.56
N ASN A 439 -22.72 -19.65 -0.31
CA ASN A 439 -23.67 -19.24 0.73
C ASN A 439 -23.75 -17.70 0.77
N PHE A 440 -24.91 -17.15 0.43
CA PHE A 440 -25.18 -15.70 0.46
C PHE A 440 -25.76 -15.24 1.80
N ASP A 441 -25.95 -16.13 2.78
CA ASP A 441 -26.52 -15.76 4.09
C ASP A 441 -25.45 -15.47 5.17
N ILE A 442 -24.18 -15.31 4.79
CA ILE A 442 -23.05 -15.11 5.73
C ILE A 442 -22.47 -13.69 5.69
N ALA A 443 -23.02 -12.83 4.85
CA ALA A 443 -22.51 -11.50 4.57
C ALA A 443 -23.63 -10.63 3.99
N THR A 444 -23.33 -9.36 3.72
CA THR A 444 -24.29 -8.44 3.09
C THR A 444 -23.68 -7.72 1.89
N ALA A 445 -24.50 -6.96 1.15
CA ALA A 445 -24.07 -6.09 0.05
C ALA A 445 -23.25 -6.78 -1.06
N GLU A 446 -23.67 -7.99 -1.45
CA GLU A 446 -22.93 -8.84 -2.38
C GLU A 446 -22.85 -8.26 -3.79
N LYS A 447 -21.64 -8.32 -4.33
CA LYS A 447 -21.27 -7.78 -5.63
C LYS A 447 -20.53 -8.84 -6.44
N ILE A 448 -20.81 -8.89 -7.74
CA ILE A 448 -20.15 -9.82 -8.67
C ILE A 448 -19.35 -9.06 -9.73
N SER A 449 -18.18 -9.59 -10.06
CA SER A 449 -17.29 -9.12 -11.11
C SER A 449 -16.88 -10.30 -11.99
N PHE A 450 -16.82 -10.09 -13.30
CA PHE A 450 -16.26 -11.07 -14.24
C PHE A 450 -15.92 -10.43 -15.59
N TYR A 451 -15.02 -11.08 -16.31
CA TYR A 451 -14.61 -10.74 -17.66
C TYR A 451 -15.15 -11.78 -18.65
N THR A 452 -15.62 -11.33 -19.82
CA THR A 452 -15.95 -12.23 -20.93
C THR A 452 -15.69 -11.57 -22.28
N ASP A 453 -15.12 -12.31 -23.21
CA ASP A 453 -15.03 -11.89 -24.62
C ASP A 453 -15.88 -12.78 -25.51
N ALA A 454 -16.33 -12.20 -26.63
CA ALA A 454 -17.03 -12.90 -27.68
C ALA A 454 -16.41 -12.66 -29.04
N ALA A 455 -16.35 -13.69 -29.86
CA ALA A 455 -16.03 -13.58 -31.28
C ALA A 455 -16.89 -14.55 -32.10
N TYR A 456 -17.22 -14.14 -33.33
CA TYR A 456 -18.05 -14.92 -34.28
C TYR A 456 -19.51 -15.14 -33.81
N GLY A 457 -20.39 -15.52 -34.75
CA GLY A 457 -21.78 -15.85 -34.45
C GLY A 457 -22.59 -14.71 -33.79
N THR A 458 -23.76 -15.08 -33.27
CA THR A 458 -24.67 -14.19 -32.51
C THR A 458 -25.35 -14.90 -31.33
N THR A 459 -24.83 -16.05 -30.91
CA THR A 459 -25.41 -16.85 -29.83
C THR A 459 -25.10 -16.20 -28.46
N PRO A 460 -26.10 -15.90 -27.61
CA PRO A 460 -25.88 -15.30 -26.30
C PRO A 460 -25.24 -16.28 -25.29
N LEU A 461 -24.57 -15.71 -24.29
CA LEU A 461 -24.17 -16.38 -23.06
C LEU A 461 -25.11 -15.95 -21.94
N GLU A 462 -25.60 -16.90 -21.13
CA GLU A 462 -26.48 -16.62 -19.98
C GLU A 462 -25.71 -16.88 -18.67
N LEU A 463 -25.82 -15.98 -17.69
CA LEU A 463 -25.36 -16.22 -16.32
C LEU A 463 -26.57 -16.44 -15.41
N LEU A 464 -26.60 -17.59 -14.74
CA LEU A 464 -27.75 -18.11 -14.00
C LEU A 464 -27.34 -18.58 -12.60
N TYR A 465 -28.31 -18.70 -11.70
CA TYR A 465 -28.13 -19.35 -10.39
C TYR A 465 -29.28 -20.32 -10.08
N SER A 466 -29.02 -21.31 -9.21
CA SER A 466 -29.98 -22.33 -8.79
C SER A 466 -29.81 -22.70 -7.32
N SER A 467 -30.91 -22.70 -6.58
CA SER A 467 -30.97 -23.17 -5.18
C SER A 467 -31.38 -24.64 -5.05
N ASP A 468 -31.82 -25.29 -6.15
CA ASP A 468 -32.26 -26.68 -6.17
C ASP A 468 -31.33 -27.64 -6.92
N TYR A 469 -30.28 -27.13 -7.57
CA TYR A 469 -29.27 -27.94 -8.26
C TYR A 469 -28.48 -28.84 -7.29
N ASP A 470 -28.28 -30.10 -7.66
CA ASP A 470 -27.66 -31.12 -6.82
C ASP A 470 -26.13 -31.26 -6.99
N GLY A 471 -25.53 -30.42 -7.84
CA GLY A 471 -24.09 -30.43 -8.12
C GLY A 471 -23.60 -31.52 -9.07
N ALA A 472 -24.47 -32.42 -9.58
CA ALA A 472 -24.01 -33.57 -10.37
C ALA A 472 -24.94 -34.05 -11.50
N SER A 473 -26.26 -33.95 -11.32
CA SER A 473 -27.24 -34.40 -12.30
C SER A 473 -27.33 -33.43 -13.49
N ASN A 474 -28.11 -33.81 -14.51
CA ASN A 474 -28.34 -32.95 -15.66
C ASN A 474 -28.93 -31.58 -15.24
N PRO A 475 -28.23 -30.46 -15.47
CA PRO A 475 -28.66 -29.13 -15.03
C PRO A 475 -30.04 -28.71 -15.54
N SER A 476 -30.44 -29.17 -16.73
CA SER A 476 -31.77 -28.86 -17.30
C SER A 476 -32.95 -29.49 -16.56
N ASN A 477 -32.71 -30.38 -15.59
CA ASN A 477 -33.77 -30.92 -14.73
C ASN A 477 -34.09 -30.04 -13.51
N PHE A 478 -33.35 -28.95 -13.31
CA PHE A 478 -33.43 -28.07 -12.15
C PHE A 478 -33.85 -26.65 -12.52
N THR A 479 -34.15 -25.84 -11.52
CA THR A 479 -34.63 -24.48 -11.70
C THR A 479 -33.45 -23.52 -11.72
N TRP A 480 -33.29 -22.79 -12.83
CA TRP A 480 -32.25 -21.77 -12.99
C TRP A 480 -32.88 -20.39 -13.20
N ASN A 481 -32.50 -19.45 -12.35
CA ASN A 481 -32.93 -18.05 -12.40
C ASN A 481 -31.81 -17.19 -12.99
N ALA A 482 -32.17 -16.10 -13.68
CA ALA A 482 -31.18 -15.13 -14.14
C ALA A 482 -30.57 -14.37 -12.96
N VAL A 483 -29.26 -14.17 -12.98
CA VAL A 483 -28.59 -13.33 -11.98
C VAL A 483 -29.10 -11.89 -12.14
N PRO A 484 -29.53 -11.24 -11.04
CA PRO A 484 -30.10 -9.89 -11.08
C PRO A 484 -29.07 -8.88 -11.60
N ASN A 485 -29.57 -7.80 -12.19
CA ASN A 485 -28.75 -6.68 -12.69
C ASN A 485 -27.71 -7.00 -13.79
N ILE A 486 -27.64 -8.25 -14.25
CA ILE A 486 -26.72 -8.69 -15.30
C ILE A 486 -27.48 -9.04 -16.58
N THR A 487 -26.98 -8.52 -17.70
CA THR A 487 -27.40 -8.94 -19.04
C THR A 487 -26.19 -8.94 -19.95
N ILE A 488 -25.72 -10.13 -20.34
CA ILE A 488 -24.59 -10.28 -21.26
C ILE A 488 -25.08 -9.94 -22.68
N PRO A 489 -24.49 -8.93 -23.36
CA PRO A 489 -24.91 -8.57 -24.71
C PRO A 489 -24.65 -9.67 -25.73
N THR A 490 -25.40 -9.68 -26.82
CA THR A 490 -25.10 -10.55 -27.97
C THR A 490 -24.00 -9.91 -28.83
N HIS A 491 -22.99 -10.69 -29.21
CA HIS A 491 -21.93 -10.29 -30.15
C HIS A 491 -22.49 -9.77 -31.49
N SER A 492 -21.85 -8.74 -32.08
CA SER A 492 -22.35 -8.12 -33.31
C SER A 492 -22.04 -8.95 -34.58
N ASN A 493 -23.10 -9.53 -35.15
CA ASN A 493 -23.23 -10.02 -36.54
C ASN A 493 -21.99 -10.66 -37.21
N GLY A 494 -21.48 -11.77 -36.66
CA GLY A 494 -20.67 -12.75 -37.41
C GLY A 494 -19.29 -12.27 -37.91
N SER A 495 -18.80 -11.11 -37.44
CA SER A 495 -17.42 -10.69 -37.66
C SER A 495 -16.46 -11.57 -36.85
N GLY A 496 -15.22 -11.73 -37.31
CA GLY A 496 -14.13 -12.30 -36.50
C GLY A 496 -13.45 -11.28 -35.59
N THR A 497 -14.10 -10.15 -35.35
CA THR A 497 -13.62 -9.11 -34.44
C THR A 497 -14.05 -9.47 -33.04
N GLU A 498 -13.11 -9.47 -32.11
CA GLU A 498 -13.36 -9.74 -30.69
C GLU A 498 -14.10 -8.57 -30.03
N GLU A 499 -15.14 -8.88 -29.26
CA GLU A 499 -15.87 -7.94 -28.42
C GLU A 499 -15.70 -8.32 -26.95
N VAL A 500 -15.15 -7.39 -26.18
CA VAL A 500 -14.92 -7.58 -24.74
C VAL A 500 -16.06 -6.95 -23.93
N TYR A 501 -16.52 -7.67 -22.92
CA TYR A 501 -17.49 -7.23 -21.93
C TYR A 501 -16.92 -7.45 -20.52
N THR A 502 -16.92 -6.38 -19.73
CA THR A 502 -16.42 -6.39 -18.35
C THR A 502 -17.57 -6.03 -17.42
N PHE A 503 -17.77 -6.84 -16.40
CA PHE A 503 -18.75 -6.65 -15.34
C PHE A 503 -17.98 -6.44 -14.04
N SER A 504 -18.28 -5.37 -13.32
CA SER A 504 -17.53 -5.01 -12.11
C SER A 504 -18.50 -4.52 -11.04
N ASN A 505 -18.38 -5.10 -9.86
CA ASN A 505 -19.13 -4.73 -8.66
C ASN A 505 -20.64 -4.65 -8.89
N ILE A 506 -21.20 -5.58 -9.68
CA ILE A 506 -22.63 -5.60 -9.97
C ILE A 506 -23.37 -6.12 -8.74
N ASP A 507 -24.28 -5.32 -8.20
CA ASP A 507 -25.09 -5.68 -7.05
C ASP A 507 -25.95 -6.93 -7.35
N ILE A 508 -25.74 -7.97 -6.55
CA ILE A 508 -26.50 -9.22 -6.57
C ILE A 508 -27.09 -9.59 -5.19
N SER A 509 -27.12 -8.65 -4.24
CA SER A 509 -27.59 -8.83 -2.86
C SER A 509 -29.04 -9.31 -2.70
N SER A 510 -29.82 -9.34 -3.79
CA SER A 510 -31.14 -9.97 -3.79
C SER A 510 -31.14 -11.49 -3.87
N ILE A 511 -30.00 -12.12 -4.16
CA ILE A 511 -29.82 -13.58 -4.07
C ILE A 511 -29.65 -13.93 -2.59
N THR A 512 -30.38 -14.95 -2.12
CA THR A 512 -30.32 -15.44 -0.74
C THR A 512 -30.15 -16.95 -0.72
N GLY A 513 -29.66 -17.50 0.39
CA GLY A 513 -29.43 -18.92 0.56
C GLY A 513 -28.12 -19.43 -0.04
N THR A 514 -27.97 -20.74 0.02
CA THR A 514 -26.86 -21.48 -0.61
C THR A 514 -27.24 -21.87 -2.05
N VAL A 515 -26.52 -21.35 -3.05
CA VAL A 515 -26.86 -21.52 -4.48
C VAL A 515 -25.67 -21.92 -5.33
N TYR A 516 -25.91 -22.63 -6.44
CA TYR A 516 -24.94 -22.81 -7.52
C TYR A 516 -25.07 -21.70 -8.54
N MET A 517 -23.95 -21.27 -9.12
CA MET A 517 -23.94 -20.34 -10.25
C MET A 517 -23.44 -21.03 -11.51
N ALA A 518 -23.96 -20.62 -12.67
CA ALA A 518 -23.58 -21.23 -13.94
C ALA A 518 -23.62 -20.27 -15.12
N PHE A 519 -22.60 -20.37 -15.96
CA PHE A 519 -22.68 -19.91 -17.34
C PHE A 519 -23.31 -21.00 -18.20
N LYS A 520 -24.36 -20.64 -18.92
CA LYS A 520 -25.08 -21.53 -19.83
C LYS A 520 -24.95 -21.04 -21.25
N TYR A 521 -24.51 -21.94 -22.12
CA TYR A 521 -24.33 -21.68 -23.54
C TYR A 521 -25.18 -22.64 -24.37
N TYR A 522 -25.98 -22.09 -25.30
CA TYR A 522 -26.83 -22.87 -26.18
C TYR A 522 -26.77 -22.35 -27.63
N SER A 523 -26.29 -23.16 -28.57
CA SER A 523 -26.26 -22.81 -30.00
C SER A 523 -26.78 -23.92 -30.90
N ASN A 524 -27.40 -23.56 -32.04
CA ASN A 524 -27.93 -24.52 -33.02
C ASN A 524 -27.66 -24.18 -34.51
N SER A 525 -27.07 -23.02 -34.85
CA SER A 525 -26.71 -22.67 -36.23
C SER A 525 -25.74 -21.50 -36.41
N GLU A 526 -25.57 -20.61 -35.41
CA GLU A 526 -24.66 -19.44 -35.49
C GLU A 526 -23.84 -19.30 -34.21
N PRO A 527 -22.96 -20.28 -33.93
CA PRO A 527 -22.28 -20.39 -32.65
C PRO A 527 -21.23 -19.29 -32.46
N THR A 528 -21.32 -18.61 -31.32
CA THR A 528 -20.36 -17.60 -30.85
C THR A 528 -19.30 -18.27 -30.01
N ARG A 529 -18.03 -17.90 -30.19
CA ARG A 529 -16.96 -18.23 -29.24
C ARG A 529 -17.10 -17.29 -28.06
N TRP A 530 -17.20 -17.84 -26.86
CA TRP A 530 -17.16 -17.09 -25.61
C TRP A 530 -15.97 -17.54 -24.77
N THR A 531 -15.33 -16.62 -24.06
CA THR A 531 -14.49 -16.97 -22.91
C THR A 531 -14.98 -16.29 -21.64
N VAL A 532 -14.66 -16.87 -20.49
CA VAL A 532 -14.92 -16.29 -19.17
C VAL A 532 -13.59 -16.25 -18.42
N ASP A 533 -13.37 -15.13 -17.72
CA ASP A 533 -12.20 -14.91 -16.88
C ASP A 533 -12.53 -14.05 -15.65
N SER A 534 -11.63 -13.99 -14.66
CA SER A 534 -11.69 -13.12 -13.47
C SER A 534 -13.05 -13.11 -12.75
N PHE A 535 -13.64 -14.29 -12.51
CA PHE A 535 -14.95 -14.39 -11.87
C PHE A 535 -14.83 -14.28 -10.34
N GLU A 536 -15.43 -13.25 -9.77
CA GLU A 536 -15.32 -12.96 -8.33
C GLU A 536 -16.66 -12.50 -7.77
N ILE A 537 -16.96 -12.95 -6.54
CA ILE A 537 -18.07 -12.49 -5.71
C ILE A 537 -17.51 -11.99 -4.39
N THR A 538 -17.79 -10.73 -4.11
CA THR A 538 -17.42 -10.04 -2.88
C THR A 538 -18.64 -9.64 -2.08
N ALA A 539 -18.48 -9.45 -0.79
CA ALA A 539 -19.50 -9.02 0.16
C ALA A 539 -18.89 -8.12 1.25
N GLU A 540 -19.73 -7.52 2.08
CA GLU A 540 -19.34 -6.78 3.28
C GLU A 540 -19.54 -7.72 4.49
N ASN A 541 -18.55 -7.81 5.39
CA ASN A 541 -18.66 -8.60 6.62
C ASN A 541 -19.78 -8.04 7.48
N ASP A 542 -20.70 -8.90 7.92
CA ASP A 542 -21.68 -8.56 8.95
C ASP A 542 -21.05 -8.85 10.32
N ASN A 543 -20.11 -8.00 10.74
CA ASN A 543 -19.43 -8.09 12.03
C ASN A 543 -20.03 -7.12 13.06
N ASP A 544 -21.20 -6.55 12.78
CA ASP A 544 -21.85 -5.61 13.67
C ASP A 544 -22.42 -6.40 14.88
N ASP A 545 -21.63 -6.44 15.94
CA ASP A 545 -21.95 -6.92 17.29
C ASP A 545 -21.79 -5.71 18.22
N ILE A 546 -22.91 -5.08 18.59
CA ILE A 546 -22.93 -3.75 19.23
C ILE A 546 -22.34 -3.75 20.64
N ASP A 547 -22.38 -4.88 21.35
CA ASP A 547 -21.89 -5.03 22.71
C ASP A 547 -20.73 -6.03 22.84
N ASN A 548 -20.31 -6.65 21.74
CA ASN A 548 -19.18 -7.57 21.61
C ASN A 548 -19.32 -8.82 22.48
N ASP A 549 -20.53 -9.32 22.64
CA ASP A 549 -20.81 -10.54 23.41
C ASP A 549 -20.63 -11.84 22.61
N GLY A 550 -20.38 -11.71 21.30
CA GLY A 550 -20.16 -12.80 20.36
C GLY A 550 -21.41 -13.20 19.56
N ILE A 551 -22.53 -12.49 19.71
CA ILE A 551 -23.78 -12.69 18.98
C ILE A 551 -24.06 -11.45 18.11
N LEU A 552 -24.24 -11.65 16.80
CA LEU A 552 -24.44 -10.54 15.85
C LEU A 552 -25.78 -9.83 16.07
N ASN A 553 -25.82 -8.52 15.78
CA ASN A 553 -26.96 -7.64 16.03
C ASN A 553 -28.30 -8.10 15.42
N ASP A 554 -28.27 -8.85 14.32
CA ASP A 554 -29.47 -9.32 13.62
C ASP A 554 -30.14 -10.52 14.33
N VAL A 555 -29.39 -11.21 15.21
CA VAL A 555 -29.82 -12.37 15.99
C VAL A 555 -29.79 -12.15 17.50
N ASP A 556 -29.21 -11.04 17.98
CA ASP A 556 -29.09 -10.68 19.40
C ASP A 556 -30.38 -10.06 19.98
N LEU A 557 -30.87 -10.60 21.11
CA LEU A 557 -32.02 -10.11 21.86
C LEU A 557 -31.65 -9.26 23.08
N CYS A 558 -30.36 -9.21 23.43
CA CYS A 558 -29.80 -8.54 24.60
C CYS A 558 -28.64 -7.58 24.23
N PRO A 559 -28.86 -6.55 23.38
CA PRO A 559 -27.83 -5.71 22.74
C PRO A 559 -27.07 -4.71 23.65
N ASN A 560 -27.01 -4.99 24.95
CA ASN A 560 -26.17 -4.27 25.91
C ASN A 560 -25.61 -5.22 26.99
N THR A 561 -25.18 -6.41 26.61
CA THR A 561 -24.57 -7.39 27.50
C THR A 561 -23.23 -6.89 28.04
N PRO A 562 -23.01 -6.95 29.38
CA PRO A 562 -21.75 -6.50 29.97
C PRO A 562 -20.54 -7.28 29.42
N ALA A 563 -19.49 -6.54 29.06
CA ALA A 563 -18.29 -7.11 28.44
C ALA A 563 -17.62 -8.18 29.32
N GLY A 564 -17.36 -9.36 28.72
CA GLY A 564 -16.66 -10.48 29.36
C GLY A 564 -17.56 -11.52 30.02
N GLU A 565 -18.88 -11.33 30.01
CA GLU A 565 -19.83 -12.33 30.46
C GLU A 565 -20.11 -13.39 29.38
N SER A 566 -20.39 -14.62 29.80
CA SER A 566 -20.80 -15.68 28.87
C SER A 566 -22.29 -15.60 28.59
N VAL A 567 -22.66 -15.59 27.31
CA VAL A 567 -24.04 -15.42 26.86
C VAL A 567 -24.68 -16.72 26.36
N ASP A 568 -26.01 -16.76 26.38
CA ASP A 568 -26.80 -17.81 25.78
C ASP A 568 -26.96 -17.64 24.25
N ALA A 569 -27.74 -18.50 23.60
CA ALA A 569 -27.92 -18.46 22.14
C ALA A 569 -28.68 -17.24 21.61
N ASN A 570 -29.19 -16.36 22.49
CA ASN A 570 -29.88 -15.13 22.12
C ASN A 570 -29.12 -13.87 22.60
N GLY A 571 -27.85 -14.00 23.00
CA GLY A 571 -27.03 -12.88 23.48
C GLY A 571 -27.28 -12.48 24.93
N CYS A 572 -28.04 -13.25 25.71
CA CYS A 572 -28.34 -12.87 27.10
C CYS A 572 -27.40 -13.56 28.09
N SER A 573 -26.77 -12.79 28.97
CA SER A 573 -25.92 -13.26 30.08
C SER A 573 -26.74 -13.55 31.35
N GLU A 574 -26.16 -14.29 32.30
CA GLU A 574 -26.80 -14.56 33.60
C GLU A 574 -27.09 -13.27 34.39
N SER A 575 -26.35 -12.18 34.19
CA SER A 575 -26.61 -10.90 34.85
C SER A 575 -27.84 -10.15 34.31
N GLN A 576 -28.42 -10.63 33.20
CA GLN A 576 -29.60 -10.02 32.56
C GLN A 576 -30.87 -10.88 32.69
N LEU A 577 -30.75 -12.13 33.15
CA LEU A 577 -31.86 -13.06 33.37
C LEU A 577 -32.32 -12.99 34.83
N ASP A 578 -33.62 -13.15 35.11
CA ASP A 578 -34.23 -13.14 36.45
C ASP A 578 -35.33 -14.22 36.49
N ASP A 579 -34.97 -15.40 36.97
CA ASP A 579 -35.78 -16.62 36.85
C ASP A 579 -36.94 -16.66 37.85
N ASP A 580 -36.77 -16.12 39.05
CA ASP A 580 -37.78 -16.14 40.12
C ASP A 580 -38.59 -14.82 40.25
N ASN A 581 -38.19 -13.79 39.50
CA ASN A 581 -38.81 -12.47 39.39
C ASN A 581 -38.86 -11.70 40.72
N ASP A 582 -37.87 -11.88 41.59
CA ASP A 582 -37.71 -11.11 42.82
C ASP A 582 -37.10 -9.71 42.59
N GLY A 583 -36.60 -9.46 41.38
CA GLY A 583 -35.98 -8.20 40.95
C GLY A 583 -34.45 -8.18 41.02
N VAL A 584 -33.80 -9.29 41.35
CA VAL A 584 -32.34 -9.49 41.31
C VAL A 584 -32.01 -10.49 40.20
N ALA A 585 -31.10 -10.13 39.30
CA ALA A 585 -30.72 -11.00 38.19
C ALA A 585 -29.93 -12.23 38.68
N ASN A 586 -30.10 -13.36 38.00
CA ASN A 586 -29.57 -14.69 38.31
C ASN A 586 -28.07 -14.68 38.65
N GLY A 587 -27.25 -13.90 37.95
CA GLY A 587 -25.80 -13.81 38.22
C GLY A 587 -25.45 -13.21 39.59
N ASN A 588 -26.37 -12.43 40.17
CA ASN A 588 -26.24 -11.84 41.50
C ASN A 588 -27.21 -12.46 42.51
N ASP A 589 -28.12 -13.34 42.08
CA ASP A 589 -29.12 -13.97 42.94
C ASP A 589 -28.58 -15.29 43.53
N THR A 590 -28.30 -15.23 44.84
CA THR A 590 -27.85 -16.38 45.63
C THR A 590 -29.04 -17.18 46.19
N CYS A 591 -30.23 -16.60 46.22
CA CYS A 591 -31.45 -17.17 46.76
C CYS A 591 -32.48 -17.39 45.64
N THR A 592 -32.16 -18.32 44.75
CA THR A 592 -32.85 -18.64 43.48
C THR A 592 -34.33 -19.07 43.56
N ASP A 593 -34.97 -18.98 44.73
CA ASP A 593 -36.36 -19.36 45.00
C ASP A 593 -36.95 -18.43 46.08
N THR A 594 -36.69 -17.12 45.99
CA THR A 594 -37.15 -16.17 46.99
C THR A 594 -38.69 -16.10 47.00
N PRO A 595 -39.33 -16.24 48.17
CA PRO A 595 -40.78 -16.17 48.27
C PRO A 595 -41.34 -14.85 47.70
N ALA A 596 -42.23 -14.97 46.72
CA ALA A 596 -42.82 -13.83 46.03
C ALA A 596 -43.41 -12.77 46.98
N GLY A 597 -42.87 -11.56 46.91
CA GLY A 597 -43.32 -10.37 47.65
C GLY A 597 -42.58 -10.07 48.95
N GLU A 598 -41.47 -10.75 49.25
CA GLU A 598 -40.53 -10.35 50.30
C GLU A 598 -39.52 -9.32 49.78
N ASP A 599 -39.05 -8.42 50.66
CA ASP A 599 -37.98 -7.48 50.31
C ASP A 599 -36.64 -8.25 50.37
N VAL A 600 -35.88 -8.21 49.28
CA VAL A 600 -34.59 -8.91 49.15
C VAL A 600 -33.41 -7.95 49.27
N ASN A 601 -32.29 -8.49 49.74
CA ASN A 601 -31.01 -7.79 49.73
C ASN A 601 -30.38 -7.84 48.32
N SER A 602 -29.17 -7.30 48.19
CA SER A 602 -28.45 -7.24 46.91
C SER A 602 -28.14 -8.60 46.28
N ASN A 603 -28.29 -9.69 47.04
CA ASN A 603 -27.99 -11.05 46.61
C ASN A 603 -29.28 -11.89 46.40
N GLY A 604 -30.44 -11.25 46.26
CA GLY A 604 -31.74 -11.91 46.09
C GLY A 604 -32.27 -12.58 47.36
N CYS A 605 -31.58 -12.49 48.49
CA CYS A 605 -31.98 -13.16 49.73
C CYS A 605 -32.82 -12.24 50.63
N SER A 606 -33.91 -12.76 51.17
CA SER A 606 -34.67 -12.06 52.21
C SER A 606 -34.16 -12.38 53.61
N GLU A 607 -34.47 -11.51 54.57
CA GLU A 607 -34.16 -11.70 56.00
C GLU A 607 -34.73 -13.01 56.60
N SER A 608 -35.66 -13.67 55.91
CA SER A 608 -36.20 -14.96 56.33
C SER A 608 -35.34 -16.17 55.91
N GLN A 609 -34.33 -15.93 55.06
CA GLN A 609 -33.44 -16.94 54.48
C GLN A 609 -31.99 -16.85 54.97
N LEU A 610 -31.63 -15.82 55.77
CA LEU A 610 -30.27 -15.58 56.25
C LEU A 610 -30.08 -15.92 57.74
N ASP A 611 -28.92 -16.48 58.08
CA ASP A 611 -28.43 -16.86 59.42
C ASP A 611 -26.90 -16.63 59.43
N ASP A 612 -26.50 -15.39 59.73
CA ASP A 612 -25.16 -14.88 59.44
C ASP A 612 -24.06 -15.52 60.30
N ASP A 613 -24.35 -15.91 61.54
CA ASP A 613 -23.39 -16.54 62.44
C ASP A 613 -23.57 -18.06 62.61
N ASN A 614 -24.60 -18.62 61.96
CA ASN A 614 -24.93 -20.05 61.98
C ASN A 614 -25.13 -20.61 63.40
N ASP A 615 -25.60 -19.78 64.33
CA ASP A 615 -25.96 -20.20 65.68
C ASP A 615 -27.33 -20.93 65.73
N GLY A 616 -28.05 -20.90 64.60
CA GLY A 616 -29.34 -21.53 64.37
C GLY A 616 -30.54 -20.61 64.55
N ILE A 617 -30.32 -19.30 64.70
CA ILE A 617 -31.34 -18.26 64.79
C ILE A 617 -31.23 -17.34 63.56
N MET A 618 -32.21 -17.40 62.66
CA MET A 618 -32.22 -16.58 61.45
C MET A 618 -32.19 -15.07 61.78
N ASN A 619 -31.53 -14.27 60.94
CA ASN A 619 -31.24 -12.85 61.15
C ASN A 619 -32.45 -12.01 61.57
N ASN A 620 -33.63 -12.29 61.00
CA ASN A 620 -34.84 -11.57 61.35
C ASN A 620 -35.24 -11.67 62.84
N VAL A 621 -34.61 -12.56 63.61
CA VAL A 621 -34.88 -12.78 65.03
C VAL A 621 -33.61 -12.91 65.92
N ASP A 622 -32.41 -12.62 65.43
CA ASP A 622 -31.14 -12.69 66.18
C ASP A 622 -30.67 -11.30 66.71
N LEU A 623 -30.19 -11.24 67.96
CA LEU A 623 -29.65 -10.02 68.59
C LEU A 623 -28.13 -10.08 68.86
N CYS A 624 -27.48 -11.23 68.63
CA CYS A 624 -26.06 -11.42 68.88
C CYS A 624 -25.39 -12.07 67.66
N PRO A 625 -25.30 -11.35 66.54
CA PRO A 625 -25.06 -11.88 65.19
C PRO A 625 -23.62 -12.32 64.90
N ASN A 626 -22.85 -12.69 65.92
CA ASN A 626 -21.44 -13.10 65.81
C ASN A 626 -21.04 -14.12 66.89
N THR A 627 -21.92 -15.07 67.18
CA THR A 627 -21.70 -15.99 68.29
C THR A 627 -20.75 -17.14 67.90
N PRO A 628 -19.69 -17.40 68.68
CA PRO A 628 -18.70 -18.40 68.31
C PRO A 628 -19.29 -19.79 68.04
N ALA A 629 -18.94 -20.37 66.89
CA ALA A 629 -19.51 -21.62 66.42
C ALA A 629 -19.34 -22.79 67.42
N GLY A 630 -20.47 -23.37 67.83
CA GLY A 630 -20.53 -24.51 68.76
C GLY A 630 -20.76 -24.13 70.22
N GLU A 631 -20.88 -22.84 70.55
CA GLU A 631 -21.34 -22.38 71.85
C GLU A 631 -22.87 -22.42 71.95
N SER A 632 -23.40 -22.72 73.13
CA SER A 632 -24.85 -22.73 73.33
C SER A 632 -25.34 -21.31 73.56
N VAL A 633 -26.15 -20.81 72.64
CA VAL A 633 -26.70 -19.46 72.65
C VAL A 633 -28.02 -19.38 73.43
N ASP A 634 -28.35 -18.19 73.93
CA ASP A 634 -29.66 -17.93 74.51
C ASP A 634 -30.72 -17.60 73.44
N ALA A 635 -31.94 -17.23 73.86
CA ALA A 635 -33.04 -16.98 72.92
C ALA A 635 -32.86 -15.73 72.04
N ASN A 636 -31.77 -14.98 72.24
CA ASN A 636 -31.39 -13.77 71.52
C ASN A 636 -30.02 -13.94 70.82
N GLY A 637 -29.45 -15.14 70.81
CA GLY A 637 -28.19 -15.46 70.14
C GLY A 637 -26.91 -15.36 70.98
N CYS A 638 -26.90 -14.89 72.23
CA CYS A 638 -25.62 -14.57 72.93
C CYS A 638 -24.95 -15.73 73.73
N SER A 639 -23.61 -15.75 73.81
CA SER A 639 -22.79 -16.70 74.60
C SER A 639 -21.97 -16.08 75.76
N GLU A 640 -21.50 -16.91 76.71
CA GLU A 640 -20.80 -16.46 77.93
C GLU A 640 -19.34 -16.00 77.68
N SER A 641 -18.74 -16.35 76.53
CA SER A 641 -17.37 -16.01 76.14
C SER A 641 -17.20 -14.59 75.59
N GLN A 642 -18.32 -13.91 75.29
CA GLN A 642 -18.36 -12.58 74.65
C GLN A 642 -18.48 -11.43 75.69
N LEU A 643 -18.04 -11.63 76.95
CA LEU A 643 -18.09 -10.62 78.02
C LEU A 643 -16.76 -9.84 78.13
N ASP A 644 -16.84 -8.51 78.12
CA ASP A 644 -15.74 -7.53 78.10
C ASP A 644 -16.03 -6.40 79.12
N ASP A 645 -15.21 -6.28 80.17
CA ASP A 645 -15.48 -5.44 81.35
C ASP A 645 -15.08 -3.97 81.17
N ASP A 646 -13.99 -3.66 80.46
CA ASP A 646 -13.57 -2.29 80.16
C ASP A 646 -13.98 -1.82 78.74
N ASN A 647 -14.56 -2.74 77.95
CA ASN A 647 -15.16 -2.50 76.63
C ASN A 647 -14.14 -1.99 75.61
N ASP A 648 -12.89 -2.45 75.69
CA ASP A 648 -11.85 -2.15 74.72
C ASP A 648 -11.83 -3.12 73.51
N GLY A 649 -12.72 -4.11 73.52
CA GLY A 649 -12.87 -5.10 72.46
C GLY A 649 -12.07 -6.38 72.68
N VAL A 650 -11.26 -6.47 73.75
CA VAL A 650 -10.53 -7.69 74.13
C VAL A 650 -11.18 -8.32 75.35
N ALA A 651 -11.87 -9.44 75.15
CA ALA A 651 -12.56 -10.15 76.23
C ALA A 651 -11.63 -10.42 77.44
N ASN A 652 -12.20 -10.29 78.64
CA ASN A 652 -11.53 -10.30 79.95
C ASN A 652 -10.46 -11.40 80.17
N GLY A 653 -10.53 -12.51 79.44
CA GLY A 653 -9.57 -13.61 79.56
C GLY A 653 -8.20 -13.38 78.89
N ASN A 654 -8.10 -12.42 77.95
CA ASN A 654 -6.93 -12.19 77.10
C ASN A 654 -6.32 -10.79 77.21
N ASP A 655 -6.91 -9.90 78.03
CA ASP A 655 -6.44 -8.54 78.22
C ASP A 655 -5.38 -8.44 79.35
N THR A 656 -4.20 -7.90 79.01
CA THR A 656 -3.11 -7.59 79.95
C THR A 656 -2.97 -6.10 80.29
N CYS A 657 -3.64 -5.24 79.53
CA CYS A 657 -3.69 -3.81 79.73
C CYS A 657 -5.08 -3.45 80.28
N THR A 658 -5.34 -3.93 81.50
CA THR A 658 -6.66 -4.00 82.17
C THR A 658 -7.38 -2.67 82.49
N ASP A 659 -6.91 -1.56 81.93
CA ASP A 659 -7.45 -0.21 82.10
C ASP A 659 -7.20 0.57 80.78
N THR A 660 -7.49 -0.04 79.63
CA THR A 660 -7.34 0.64 78.34
C THR A 660 -8.30 1.83 78.30
N PRO A 661 -7.84 3.03 77.93
CA PRO A 661 -8.74 4.16 77.73
C PRO A 661 -9.83 3.80 76.72
N ALA A 662 -11.09 3.94 77.14
CA ALA A 662 -12.22 3.51 76.34
C ALA A 662 -12.22 4.16 74.93
N GLY A 663 -12.27 3.30 73.92
CA GLY A 663 -12.33 3.69 72.51
C GLY A 663 -10.99 3.81 71.77
N GLU A 664 -9.87 3.40 72.39
CA GLU A 664 -8.58 3.27 71.71
C GLU A 664 -8.43 1.88 71.08
N ASP A 665 -7.82 1.79 69.89
CA ASP A 665 -7.53 0.50 69.25
C ASP A 665 -6.38 -0.20 69.98
N VAL A 666 -6.58 -1.48 70.30
CA VAL A 666 -5.65 -2.28 71.10
C VAL A 666 -5.06 -3.44 70.31
N ASN A 667 -3.83 -3.80 70.64
CA ASN A 667 -3.20 -5.02 70.13
C ASN A 667 -3.78 -6.27 70.80
N SER A 668 -3.30 -7.45 70.41
CA SER A 668 -3.81 -8.75 70.89
C SER A 668 -3.71 -9.02 72.39
N ASN A 669 -3.07 -8.11 73.14
CA ASN A 669 -2.88 -8.19 74.59
C ASN A 669 -3.62 -7.06 75.33
N GLY A 670 -4.49 -6.32 74.63
CA GLY A 670 -5.28 -5.21 75.17
C GLY A 670 -4.53 -3.88 75.26
N CYS A 671 -3.31 -3.73 74.72
CA CYS A 671 -2.57 -2.47 74.86
C CYS A 671 -2.69 -1.59 73.62
N SER A 672 -2.95 -0.29 73.80
CA SER A 672 -3.05 0.68 72.70
C SER A 672 -1.72 1.35 72.38
N GLU A 673 -1.59 1.93 71.19
CA GLU A 673 -0.39 2.65 70.74
C GLU A 673 -0.02 3.81 71.66
N SER A 674 -0.99 4.36 72.41
CA SER A 674 -0.77 5.42 73.42
C SER A 674 0.10 4.98 74.61
N GLN A 675 0.41 3.69 74.69
CA GLN A 675 1.15 3.07 75.78
C GLN A 675 2.48 2.44 75.30
N LEU A 676 2.86 2.59 74.02
CA LEU A 676 4.07 2.01 73.39
C LEU A 676 5.01 3.10 72.80
N ASP A 677 6.33 2.86 72.80
CA ASP A 677 7.40 3.73 72.22
C ASP A 677 8.51 2.81 71.68
N ASP A 678 8.51 2.59 70.37
CA ASP A 678 9.27 1.52 69.71
C ASP A 678 10.72 1.91 69.37
N ASP A 679 10.97 3.16 68.95
CA ASP A 679 12.29 3.63 68.52
C ASP A 679 13.07 4.41 69.61
N ASN A 680 12.42 4.66 70.75
CA ASN A 680 12.96 5.34 71.93
C ASN A 680 13.47 6.76 71.65
N ASP A 681 12.87 7.46 70.69
CA ASP A 681 13.13 8.88 70.45
C ASP A 681 12.44 9.79 71.49
N GLY A 682 11.52 9.22 72.28
CA GLY A 682 10.79 9.86 73.37
C GLY A 682 9.38 10.31 73.01
N ILE A 683 8.89 9.99 71.82
CA ILE A 683 7.51 10.18 71.35
C ILE A 683 6.82 8.82 71.31
N MET A 684 5.66 8.69 71.96
CA MET A 684 4.91 7.42 71.99
C MET A 684 4.35 7.11 70.59
N ASN A 685 4.24 5.83 70.22
CA ASN A 685 3.87 5.36 68.88
C ASN A 685 2.61 6.04 68.33
N ASN A 686 1.57 6.26 69.16
CA ASN A 686 0.33 6.88 68.71
C ASN A 686 0.48 8.35 68.25
N VAL A 687 1.60 8.99 68.58
CA VAL A 687 1.90 10.37 68.21
C VAL A 687 3.25 10.50 67.50
N ASP A 688 3.87 9.39 67.14
CA ASP A 688 5.13 9.32 66.40
C ASP A 688 4.86 9.04 64.90
N LEU A 689 5.11 10.04 64.05
CA LEU A 689 4.98 9.94 62.60
C LEU A 689 6.25 9.43 61.92
N CYS A 690 7.35 9.32 62.67
CA CYS A 690 8.66 8.93 62.16
C CYS A 690 9.26 7.79 63.02
N PRO A 691 8.67 6.57 62.96
CA PRO A 691 8.95 5.44 63.86
C PRO A 691 10.33 4.78 63.69
N ASN A 692 11.25 5.43 62.97
CA ASN A 692 12.61 4.96 62.74
C ASN A 692 13.60 6.14 62.73
N THR A 693 13.42 7.10 63.64
CA THR A 693 14.28 8.27 63.68
C THR A 693 15.73 7.86 64.02
N PRO A 694 16.72 8.28 63.21
CA PRO A 694 18.13 7.97 63.48
C PRO A 694 18.57 8.41 64.90
N ALA A 695 19.12 7.46 65.66
CA ALA A 695 19.48 7.68 67.06
C ALA A 695 20.42 8.89 67.26
N GLY A 696 19.95 9.88 68.01
CA GLY A 696 20.72 11.08 68.41
C GLY A 696 20.39 12.35 67.63
N GLU A 697 19.45 12.29 66.69
CA GLU A 697 18.87 13.48 66.07
C GLU A 697 17.80 14.11 66.96
N SER A 698 17.60 15.43 66.84
CA SER A 698 16.54 16.12 67.57
C SER A 698 15.26 16.07 66.74
N VAL A 699 14.22 15.48 67.30
CA VAL A 699 12.90 15.34 66.68
C VAL A 699 11.99 16.50 67.04
N ASP A 700 11.02 16.77 66.16
CA ASP A 700 9.91 17.67 66.45
C ASP A 700 8.83 16.98 67.31
N ALA A 701 7.65 17.61 67.40
CA ALA A 701 6.56 17.08 68.23
C ALA A 701 5.90 15.80 67.67
N ASN A 702 6.23 15.42 66.44
CA ASN A 702 5.70 14.26 65.73
C ASN A 702 6.78 13.18 65.53
N GLY A 703 7.91 13.24 66.24
CA GLY A 703 8.99 12.26 66.12
C GLY A 703 9.88 12.45 64.89
N CYS A 704 9.68 13.48 64.06
CA CYS A 704 10.42 13.64 62.80
C CYS A 704 11.63 14.57 62.90
N SER A 705 12.73 14.23 62.22
CA SER A 705 13.88 15.12 62.02
C SER A 705 13.72 15.97 60.74
N ASP A 706 14.41 17.12 60.68
CA ASP A 706 14.43 18.02 59.50
C ASP A 706 14.85 17.30 58.20
N SER A 707 15.52 16.16 58.28
CA SER A 707 16.00 15.38 57.13
C SER A 707 14.97 14.41 56.55
N GLN A 708 13.86 14.19 57.25
CA GLN A 708 12.82 13.21 56.92
C GLN A 708 11.51 13.86 56.44
N LEU A 709 11.44 15.19 56.38
CA LEU A 709 10.23 15.91 55.99
C LEU A 709 10.08 16.00 54.45
N ASP A 710 8.98 15.43 53.97
CA ASP A 710 8.50 15.40 52.59
C ASP A 710 6.98 15.63 52.66
N ASP A 711 6.55 16.88 52.43
CA ASP A 711 5.19 17.33 52.73
C ASP A 711 4.14 16.76 51.75
N ASP A 712 4.54 16.44 50.52
CA ASP A 712 3.68 15.89 49.47
C ASP A 712 4.00 14.43 49.08
N ASN A 713 5.01 13.82 49.71
CA ASN A 713 5.38 12.39 49.58
C ASN A 713 5.65 11.94 48.13
N ASP A 714 6.23 12.83 47.32
CA ASP A 714 6.59 12.55 45.93
C ASP A 714 8.00 11.92 45.79
N GLY A 715 8.71 11.76 46.92
CA GLY A 715 10.06 11.24 46.99
C GLY A 715 11.15 12.31 46.92
N VAL A 716 10.79 13.60 46.92
CA VAL A 716 11.68 14.76 46.91
C VAL A 716 11.49 15.54 48.21
N ALA A 717 12.43 15.40 49.14
CA ALA A 717 12.36 16.09 50.43
C ALA A 717 12.19 17.62 50.28
N ASN A 718 11.42 18.22 51.21
CA ASN A 718 11.04 19.64 51.25
C ASN A 718 12.17 20.65 50.96
N ALA A 719 13.41 20.29 51.32
CA ALA A 719 14.58 21.16 51.13
C ALA A 719 14.98 21.39 49.67
N VAL A 720 14.56 20.51 48.75
CA VAL A 720 14.95 20.54 47.32
C VAL A 720 13.76 20.47 46.36
N ASP A 721 12.54 20.41 46.90
CA ASP A 721 11.31 20.38 46.13
C ASP A 721 10.82 21.79 45.73
N ILE A 722 10.55 21.97 44.43
CA ILE A 722 10.05 23.20 43.81
C ILE A 722 8.52 23.14 43.60
N CYS A 723 7.94 21.95 43.65
CA CYS A 723 6.54 21.66 43.39
C CYS A 723 5.88 20.95 44.60
N PRO A 724 5.75 21.64 45.76
CA PRO A 724 5.41 21.08 47.08
C PRO A 724 3.96 20.61 47.28
N ASN A 725 3.24 20.35 46.20
CA ASN A 725 1.89 19.78 46.22
C ASN A 725 1.69 18.90 44.98
N SER A 726 2.72 18.20 44.54
CA SER A 726 2.59 17.21 43.48
C SER A 726 1.72 16.05 43.97
N SER A 727 0.99 15.39 43.07
CA SER A 727 0.10 14.31 43.48
C SER A 727 0.90 13.09 43.95
N VAL A 728 0.52 12.57 45.12
CA VAL A 728 1.11 11.35 45.71
C VAL A 728 1.12 10.21 44.69
N GLY A 729 2.31 9.67 44.38
CA GLY A 729 2.51 8.56 43.45
C GLY A 729 2.69 8.95 41.98
N SER A 730 2.67 10.24 41.65
CA SER A 730 2.94 10.73 40.29
C SER A 730 4.44 10.69 39.94
N THR A 731 4.76 10.64 38.64
CA THR A 731 6.17 10.62 38.20
C THR A 731 6.70 12.06 38.13
N VAL A 732 7.46 12.47 39.14
CA VAL A 732 8.03 13.81 39.25
C VAL A 732 9.45 13.88 38.69
N ASN A 733 9.83 15.05 38.18
CA ASN A 733 11.22 15.31 37.77
C ASN A 733 12.12 15.61 38.98
N ALA A 734 13.41 15.88 38.75
CA ALA A 734 14.38 16.17 39.83
C ALA A 734 14.10 17.45 40.65
N SER A 735 12.99 18.14 40.39
CA SER A 735 12.51 19.33 41.10
C SER A 735 11.11 19.13 41.69
N GLY A 736 10.59 17.90 41.72
CA GLY A 736 9.28 17.55 42.29
C GLY A 736 8.08 17.85 41.38
N CYS A 737 8.30 18.25 40.12
CA CYS A 737 7.19 18.63 39.24
C CYS A 737 6.73 17.48 38.34
N PHE A 738 5.40 17.32 38.20
CA PHE A 738 4.74 16.34 37.34
C PHE A 738 5.25 16.38 35.90
N THR A 739 5.49 15.21 35.31
CA THR A 739 5.88 15.07 33.90
C THR A 739 5.25 13.84 33.26
N LEU A 740 4.95 13.95 31.97
CA LEU A 740 4.59 12.81 31.12
C LEU A 740 5.68 12.55 30.06
N PRO A 741 5.82 11.30 29.59
CA PRO A 741 6.63 11.00 28.41
C PRO A 741 6.19 11.84 27.20
N ALA A 742 7.15 12.33 26.40
CA ALA A 742 6.86 13.17 25.24
C ALA A 742 5.97 12.47 24.18
N ASN A 743 5.92 11.14 24.19
CA ASN A 743 5.12 10.29 23.30
C ASN A 743 3.84 9.76 23.96
N ASN A 744 3.40 10.37 25.07
CA ASN A 744 2.22 9.90 25.79
C ASN A 744 0.94 9.99 24.95
N PHE A 745 0.84 10.92 23.99
CA PHE A 745 -0.35 11.10 23.16
C PHE A 745 -0.07 10.85 21.69
N THR A 746 -0.94 10.07 21.05
CA THR A 746 -1.03 9.93 19.59
C THR A 746 -2.35 10.55 19.12
N ILE A 747 -2.30 11.42 18.11
CA ILE A 747 -3.50 12.05 17.56
C ILE A 747 -3.63 11.67 16.08
N GLU A 748 -4.74 11.06 15.74
CA GLU A 748 -5.12 10.68 14.39
C GLU A 748 -6.31 11.53 13.95
N THR A 749 -6.29 11.95 12.68
CA THR A 749 -7.39 12.69 12.07
C THR A 749 -7.88 11.97 10.84
N ILE A 750 -9.18 11.73 10.77
CA ILE A 750 -9.85 11.16 9.60
C ILE A 750 -10.57 12.31 8.89
N SER A 751 -10.26 12.54 7.63
CA SER A 751 -10.95 13.53 6.80
C SER A 751 -12.41 13.13 6.55
N GLU A 752 -13.21 14.05 6.03
CA GLU A 752 -14.54 13.67 5.57
C GLU A 752 -14.48 12.66 4.42
N THR A 753 -15.45 11.76 4.36
CA THR A 753 -15.58 10.80 3.26
C THR A 753 -15.91 11.50 1.94
N CYS A 754 -16.65 12.60 1.99
CA CYS A 754 -17.00 13.42 0.82
C CYS A 754 -17.18 14.88 1.26
N PRO A 755 -17.07 15.85 0.33
CA PRO A 755 -17.41 17.23 0.64
C PRO A 755 -18.81 17.37 1.27
N ASP A 756 -18.92 18.24 2.27
CA ASP A 756 -20.16 18.58 2.99
C ASP A 756 -20.81 17.39 3.73
N LYS A 757 -20.05 16.35 4.08
CA LYS A 757 -20.58 15.22 4.87
C LYS A 757 -20.48 15.42 6.36
N ASN A 758 -19.59 16.29 6.82
CA ASN A 758 -19.41 16.64 8.21
C ASN A 758 -19.19 15.39 9.06
N ASN A 759 -18.42 14.43 8.53
CA ASN A 759 -18.15 13.13 9.13
C ASN A 759 -16.66 12.88 9.43
N GLY A 760 -15.85 13.94 9.45
CA GLY A 760 -14.45 13.86 9.87
C GLY A 760 -14.32 13.47 11.34
N GLN A 761 -13.16 12.94 11.72
CA GLN A 761 -12.92 12.43 13.08
C GLN A 761 -11.56 12.89 13.62
N ILE A 762 -11.49 13.05 14.94
CA ILE A 762 -10.24 13.19 15.69
C ILE A 762 -10.22 12.09 16.74
N ILE A 763 -9.19 11.24 16.70
CA ILE A 763 -8.96 10.13 17.62
C ILE A 763 -7.68 10.42 18.40
N ILE A 764 -7.77 10.40 19.72
CA ILE A 764 -6.66 10.66 20.65
C ILE A 764 -6.43 9.38 21.46
N THR A 765 -5.21 8.86 21.45
CA THR A 765 -4.80 7.71 22.26
C THR A 765 -3.73 8.16 23.26
N ALA A 766 -3.88 7.78 24.53
CA ALA A 766 -2.91 8.03 25.58
C ALA A 766 -2.22 6.73 26.01
N GLN A 767 -0.90 6.76 26.24
CA GLN A 767 -0.13 5.60 26.70
C GLN A 767 -0.31 5.36 28.20
N GLU A 768 -0.18 6.42 28.99
CA GLU A 768 -0.38 6.37 30.44
C GLU A 768 -1.85 6.62 30.79
N ASN A 769 -2.34 5.94 31.81
CA ASN A 769 -3.74 6.04 32.24
C ASN A 769 -3.90 7.13 33.32
N TYR A 770 -4.28 8.34 32.91
CA TYR A 770 -4.60 9.46 33.79
C TYR A 770 -5.99 10.05 33.46
N PRO A 771 -6.63 10.76 34.41
CA PRO A 771 -7.88 11.48 34.14
C PRO A 771 -7.62 12.70 33.24
N TYR A 772 -7.69 12.51 31.92
CA TYR A 772 -7.44 13.59 30.96
C TYR A 772 -8.69 14.45 30.72
N VAL A 773 -8.48 15.77 30.67
CA VAL A 773 -9.47 16.73 30.18
C VAL A 773 -9.04 17.21 28.80
N ILE A 774 -9.84 16.89 27.79
CA ILE A 774 -9.57 17.23 26.38
C ILE A 774 -10.44 18.42 25.99
N LYS A 775 -9.84 19.41 25.33
CA LYS A 775 -10.52 20.55 24.75
C LYS A 775 -10.21 20.67 23.28
N ILE A 776 -11.25 20.71 22.45
CA ILE A 776 -11.16 21.00 21.01
C ILE A 776 -11.70 22.42 20.79
N ASN A 777 -10.89 23.33 20.28
CA ASN A 777 -11.20 24.76 20.13
C ASN A 777 -11.72 25.39 21.44
N GLY A 778 -11.21 24.93 22.58
CA GLY A 778 -11.60 25.39 23.91
C GLY A 778 -12.89 24.79 24.49
N VAL A 779 -13.55 23.86 23.79
CA VAL A 779 -14.75 23.15 24.25
C VAL A 779 -14.38 21.74 24.68
N THR A 780 -14.91 21.28 25.83
CA THR A 780 -14.68 19.93 26.33
C THR A 780 -15.10 18.87 25.31
N ALA A 781 -14.22 17.91 25.08
CA ALA A 781 -14.34 16.86 24.06
C ALA A 781 -13.96 15.49 24.63
N ASN A 782 -14.23 14.43 23.88
CA ASN A 782 -13.88 13.06 24.25
C ASN A 782 -12.54 12.64 23.60
N LEU A 783 -12.07 11.42 23.89
CA LEU A 783 -10.90 10.84 23.21
C LEU A 783 -11.18 10.54 21.72
N GLN A 784 -12.43 10.21 21.38
CA GLN A 784 -12.90 10.06 20.01
C GLN A 784 -14.01 11.06 19.74
N ASN A 785 -13.82 11.90 18.71
CA ASN A 785 -14.81 12.88 18.29
C ASN A 785 -15.11 12.68 16.82
N ASN A 786 -16.37 12.37 16.55
CA ASN A 786 -16.87 12.08 15.21
C ASN A 786 -17.76 13.24 14.73
N ASN A 787 -18.02 13.26 13.43
CA ASN A 787 -18.90 14.23 12.79
C ASN A 787 -18.42 15.68 12.86
N LEU A 788 -17.12 15.86 12.66
CA LEU A 788 -16.49 17.17 12.62
C LEU A 788 -16.45 17.72 11.19
N ASP A 789 -16.68 19.03 11.06
CA ASP A 789 -16.57 19.77 9.80
C ASP A 789 -15.08 19.87 9.35
N PRO A 790 -14.79 20.14 8.08
CA PRO A 790 -13.42 20.37 7.63
C PRO A 790 -12.87 21.66 8.24
N GLY A 791 -11.61 21.63 8.67
CA GLY A 791 -10.95 22.80 9.23
C GLY A 791 -9.86 22.46 10.24
N THR A 792 -9.26 23.52 10.78
CA THR A 792 -8.22 23.44 11.80
C THR A 792 -8.83 23.41 13.19
N TYR A 793 -8.32 22.52 14.02
CA TYR A 793 -8.72 22.30 15.39
C TYR A 793 -7.53 22.44 16.34
N ASP A 794 -7.69 23.28 17.36
CA ASP A 794 -6.78 23.37 18.50
C ASP A 794 -7.18 22.31 19.53
N VAL A 795 -6.36 21.27 19.69
CA VAL A 795 -6.58 20.16 20.62
C VAL A 795 -5.67 20.34 21.81
N CYS A 796 -6.20 20.72 22.97
CA CYS A 796 -5.44 20.83 24.23
C CYS A 796 -5.84 19.71 25.19
N ILE A 797 -4.84 19.01 25.71
CA ILE A 797 -5.00 17.91 26.64
C ILE A 797 -4.34 18.31 27.96
N SER A 798 -5.11 18.30 29.04
CA SER A 798 -4.63 18.53 30.41
C SER A 798 -4.91 17.32 31.29
N VAL A 799 -4.16 17.16 32.37
CA VAL A 799 -4.42 16.14 33.41
C VAL A 799 -5.20 16.78 34.54
N GLU A 800 -6.29 16.13 34.99
CA GLU A 800 -7.10 16.63 36.10
C GLU A 800 -6.25 16.70 37.39
N ASP A 801 -6.44 17.77 38.16
CA ASP A 801 -5.69 18.10 39.39
C ASP A 801 -4.17 18.33 39.23
N GLU A 802 -3.64 18.34 38.01
CA GLU A 802 -2.23 18.61 37.72
C GLU A 802 -2.03 19.93 36.94
N ASN A 803 -0.90 20.60 37.17
CA ASN A 803 -0.53 21.80 36.39
C ASN A 803 0.17 21.41 35.06
N TYR A 804 -0.53 20.61 34.24
CA TYR A 804 -0.05 20.09 32.96
C TYR A 804 -1.03 20.39 31.82
N GLU A 805 -0.53 20.96 30.73
CA GLU A 805 -1.30 21.16 29.49
C GLU A 805 -0.38 21.01 28.27
N GLN A 806 -0.83 20.23 27.28
CA GLN A 806 -0.16 20.09 25.99
C GLN A 806 -1.17 20.30 24.87
N CYS A 807 -0.86 21.22 23.95
CA CYS A 807 -1.73 21.56 22.83
C CYS A 807 -1.14 21.14 21.48
N PHE A 808 -2.01 20.70 20.59
CA PHE A 808 -1.74 20.27 19.23
C PHE A 808 -2.64 21.04 18.28
N VAL A 809 -2.14 21.29 17.07
CA VAL A 809 -2.93 21.86 15.98
C VAL A 809 -3.11 20.75 14.96
N VAL A 810 -4.35 20.34 14.73
CA VAL A 810 -4.70 19.29 13.77
C VAL A 810 -5.67 19.80 12.73
N GLU A 811 -5.69 19.20 11.55
CA GLU A 811 -6.52 19.65 10.45
C GLU A 811 -7.35 18.49 9.90
N ILE A 812 -8.67 18.63 9.91
CA ILE A 812 -9.58 17.75 9.19
C ILE A 812 -9.71 18.30 7.78
N GLN A 813 -9.21 17.55 6.80
CA GLN A 813 -9.30 17.94 5.40
C GLN A 813 -10.75 17.80 4.89
N GLU A 814 -11.13 18.69 3.98
CA GLU A 814 -12.40 18.58 3.24
C GLU A 814 -12.38 17.32 2.36
N GLY A 815 -13.52 16.63 2.23
CA GLY A 815 -13.59 15.43 1.39
C GLY A 815 -13.17 15.72 -0.05
N THR A 816 -12.50 14.77 -0.69
CA THR A 816 -11.92 14.95 -2.02
C THR A 816 -12.98 14.98 -3.12
N THR A 817 -12.76 15.82 -4.14
CA THR A 817 -13.49 15.72 -5.42
C THR A 817 -12.54 15.19 -6.47
N ILE A 818 -13.01 14.25 -7.31
CA ILE A 818 -12.15 13.67 -8.33
C ILE A 818 -11.72 14.76 -9.32
N SER A 819 -10.42 14.94 -9.49
CA SER A 819 -9.85 15.95 -10.37
C SER A 819 -8.61 15.40 -11.08
N GLY A 820 -8.29 15.97 -12.24
CA GLY A 820 -7.16 15.47 -13.03
C GLY A 820 -6.90 16.28 -14.29
N LYS A 821 -5.80 15.90 -14.96
CA LYS A 821 -5.39 16.44 -16.24
C LYS A 821 -5.37 15.34 -17.28
N ALA A 822 -5.90 15.65 -18.46
CA ALA A 822 -5.83 14.78 -19.62
C ALA A 822 -5.06 15.50 -20.73
N SER A 823 -4.02 14.86 -21.25
CA SER A 823 -3.24 15.31 -22.39
C SER A 823 -3.34 14.30 -23.52
N VAL A 824 -3.31 14.78 -24.77
CA VAL A 824 -3.61 13.97 -25.95
C VAL A 824 -2.42 13.96 -26.88
N SER A 825 -1.93 12.78 -27.24
CA SER A 825 -0.83 12.60 -28.20
C SER A 825 -1.03 11.35 -29.04
N SER A 826 -0.99 11.47 -30.36
CA SER A 826 -0.99 10.35 -31.31
C SER A 826 -2.08 9.28 -31.09
N GLY A 827 -3.32 9.69 -30.78
CA GLY A 827 -4.45 8.75 -30.58
C GLY A 827 -4.50 8.07 -29.22
N LYS A 828 -3.59 8.43 -28.31
CA LYS A 828 -3.60 8.05 -26.91
C LYS A 828 -3.89 9.26 -26.02
N VAL A 829 -4.60 9.02 -24.93
CA VAL A 829 -4.91 10.04 -23.93
C VAL A 829 -4.24 9.64 -22.64
N SER A 830 -3.29 10.46 -22.23
CA SER A 830 -2.60 10.33 -20.95
C SER A 830 -3.35 11.12 -19.91
N ILE A 831 -3.80 10.41 -18.89
CA ILE A 831 -4.62 10.92 -17.80
C ILE A 831 -3.75 10.87 -16.54
N ASN A 832 -3.74 11.97 -15.81
CA ASN A 832 -3.15 12.09 -14.49
C ASN A 832 -4.24 12.59 -13.54
N ILE A 833 -4.73 11.72 -12.67
CA ILE A 833 -5.64 12.06 -11.58
C ILE A 833 -4.84 12.78 -10.51
N GLU A 834 -5.25 14.01 -10.21
CA GLU A 834 -4.63 14.85 -9.18
C GLU A 834 -5.29 14.60 -7.82
N GLN A 835 -6.59 14.27 -7.77
CA GLN A 835 -7.34 13.90 -6.56
C GLN A 835 -8.44 12.89 -6.89
N GLY A 836 -8.76 11.98 -5.96
CA GLY A 836 -9.82 10.96 -6.08
C GLY A 836 -9.36 9.59 -5.59
N THR A 837 -10.30 8.76 -5.14
CA THR A 837 -10.03 7.46 -4.50
C THR A 837 -9.98 6.32 -5.53
N ALA A 838 -8.84 5.65 -5.63
CA ALA A 838 -8.69 4.43 -6.43
C ALA A 838 -9.43 3.25 -5.77
N PRO A 839 -9.74 2.16 -6.51
CA PRO A 839 -9.54 1.98 -7.95
C PRO A 839 -10.42 2.88 -8.82
N PHE A 840 -9.85 3.43 -9.89
CA PHE A 840 -10.55 4.24 -10.87
C PHE A 840 -11.17 3.37 -11.95
N ASN A 841 -12.47 3.54 -12.17
CA ASN A 841 -13.17 3.04 -13.34
C ASN A 841 -13.09 4.08 -14.46
N VAL A 842 -12.42 3.73 -15.55
CA VAL A 842 -12.20 4.60 -16.71
C VAL A 842 -13.15 4.18 -17.82
N LEU A 843 -14.04 5.08 -18.21
CA LEU A 843 -15.05 4.87 -19.24
C LEU A 843 -14.72 5.69 -20.49
N VAL A 844 -14.88 5.08 -21.66
CA VAL A 844 -14.90 5.76 -22.96
C VAL A 844 -16.28 5.58 -23.57
N ASN A 845 -17.00 6.68 -23.79
CA ASN A 845 -18.38 6.70 -24.26
C ASN A 845 -19.30 5.78 -23.42
N LYS A 846 -19.18 5.86 -22.09
CA LYS A 846 -19.91 5.05 -21.09
C LYS A 846 -19.59 3.55 -21.06
N LYS A 847 -18.55 3.10 -21.77
CA LYS A 847 -18.06 1.72 -21.68
C LYS A 847 -16.78 1.70 -20.85
N VAL A 848 -16.71 0.86 -19.82
CA VAL A 848 -15.48 0.66 -19.04
C VAL A 848 -14.39 0.10 -19.96
N VAL A 849 -13.23 0.75 -19.98
CA VAL A 849 -12.08 0.38 -20.81
C VAL A 849 -10.84 0.05 -19.99
N LEU A 850 -10.80 0.48 -18.72
CA LEU A 850 -9.68 0.26 -17.81
C LEU A 850 -10.20 0.42 -16.37
N LYS A 851 -9.87 -0.54 -15.50
CA LYS A 851 -9.92 -0.36 -14.04
C LYS A 851 -8.48 -0.29 -13.55
N THR A 852 -8.15 0.70 -12.76
CA THR A 852 -6.76 0.87 -12.30
C THR A 852 -6.69 1.60 -10.98
N VAL A 853 -5.79 1.15 -10.11
CA VAL A 853 -5.42 1.87 -8.89
C VAL A 853 -4.40 2.98 -9.15
N SER A 854 -3.82 3.02 -10.36
CA SER A 854 -2.85 4.05 -10.74
C SER A 854 -3.56 5.39 -10.94
N SER A 855 -3.03 6.45 -10.35
CA SER A 855 -3.46 7.83 -10.66
C SER A 855 -2.98 8.30 -12.04
N GLN A 856 -2.03 7.59 -12.66
CA GLN A 856 -1.53 7.88 -14.00
C GLN A 856 -1.70 6.69 -14.94
N PHE A 857 -2.40 6.91 -16.05
CA PHE A 857 -2.64 5.88 -17.04
C PHE A 857 -2.88 6.46 -18.41
N THR A 858 -2.79 5.61 -19.41
CA THR A 858 -3.03 5.99 -20.80
C THR A 858 -4.07 5.06 -21.42
N ILE A 859 -5.08 5.66 -22.05
CA ILE A 859 -6.12 4.92 -22.79
C ILE A 859 -6.10 5.30 -24.27
N ASN A 860 -6.55 4.38 -25.11
CA ASN A 860 -6.80 4.67 -26.52
C ASN A 860 -8.14 5.39 -26.64
N ALA A 861 -8.17 6.55 -27.29
CA ALA A 861 -9.41 7.27 -27.57
C ALA A 861 -9.38 7.89 -28.97
N LYS A 862 -10.55 7.94 -29.59
CA LYS A 862 -10.78 8.52 -30.91
C LYS A 862 -11.34 9.94 -30.77
N HIS A 863 -11.29 10.68 -31.88
CA HIS A 863 -11.83 12.04 -31.93
C HIS A 863 -13.34 12.01 -31.65
N GLY A 864 -13.79 12.83 -30.71
CA GLY A 864 -15.19 12.91 -30.28
C GLY A 864 -15.55 11.98 -29.12
N ASP A 865 -14.63 11.15 -28.64
CA ASP A 865 -14.89 10.29 -27.48
C ASP A 865 -15.05 11.12 -26.20
N LEU A 866 -15.99 10.72 -25.35
CA LEU A 866 -16.14 11.22 -23.98
C LEU A 866 -15.45 10.25 -23.02
N ILE A 867 -14.47 10.74 -22.28
CA ILE A 867 -13.82 10.01 -21.19
C ILE A 867 -14.50 10.42 -19.89
N GLU A 868 -14.89 9.45 -19.09
CA GLU A 868 -15.41 9.63 -17.73
C GLU A 868 -14.60 8.74 -16.80
N ILE A 869 -14.17 9.28 -15.67
CA ILE A 869 -13.42 8.55 -14.66
C ILE A 869 -14.20 8.66 -13.36
N ILE A 870 -14.50 7.50 -12.79
CA ILE A 870 -15.28 7.34 -11.58
C ILE A 870 -14.35 6.71 -10.56
N SER A 871 -14.18 7.34 -9.41
CA SER A 871 -13.46 6.76 -8.29
C SER A 871 -14.28 5.64 -7.64
N ASP A 872 -13.64 4.89 -6.74
CA ASP A 872 -14.34 3.84 -5.99
C ASP A 872 -15.34 4.43 -4.97
N VAL A 873 -15.12 5.68 -4.56
CA VAL A 873 -16.00 6.42 -3.67
C VAL A 873 -17.02 7.24 -4.47
N THR A 874 -18.27 6.76 -4.49
CA THR A 874 -19.36 7.29 -5.33
C THR A 874 -19.66 8.80 -5.18
N CYS A 875 -19.31 9.41 -4.05
CA CYS A 875 -19.61 10.81 -3.76
C CYS A 875 -18.51 11.81 -4.20
N GLU A 876 -17.33 11.35 -4.63
CA GLU A 876 -16.25 12.23 -5.10
C GLU A 876 -16.53 12.80 -6.51
N GLY A 877 -17.61 12.33 -7.16
CA GLY A 877 -18.07 12.81 -8.46
C GLY A 877 -17.46 12.06 -9.64
N ILE A 878 -17.47 12.69 -10.81
CA ILE A 878 -16.98 12.11 -12.07
C ILE A 878 -16.04 13.10 -12.74
N PHE A 879 -14.82 12.68 -13.06
CA PHE A 879 -13.93 13.47 -13.90
C PHE A 879 -14.26 13.20 -15.37
N SER A 880 -14.74 14.21 -16.09
CA SER A 880 -15.14 14.06 -17.50
C SER A 880 -14.31 14.92 -18.45
N LYS A 881 -13.85 14.32 -19.55
CA LYS A 881 -13.12 15.01 -20.63
C LYS A 881 -13.52 14.52 -22.01
N SER A 882 -13.89 15.44 -22.91
CA SER A 882 -14.07 15.12 -24.33
C SER A 882 -12.75 15.23 -25.11
N ILE A 883 -12.50 14.28 -26.01
CA ILE A 883 -11.26 14.17 -26.79
C ILE A 883 -11.36 14.91 -28.13
N ASN A 884 -10.49 15.91 -28.28
CA ASN A 884 -10.36 16.70 -29.49
C ASN A 884 -8.99 16.50 -30.16
N LEU A 885 -8.91 15.54 -31.08
CA LEU A 885 -7.69 15.18 -31.82
C LEU A 885 -7.40 16.01 -33.09
N PHE A 886 -8.29 16.93 -33.51
CA PHE A 886 -8.13 17.65 -34.77
C PHE A 886 -8.28 19.16 -34.60
N THR A 887 -7.34 19.92 -35.16
CA THR A 887 -7.45 21.37 -35.34
C THR A 887 -8.22 21.77 -36.61
N GLU A 888 -8.61 20.81 -37.47
CA GLU A 888 -9.28 21.06 -38.76
C GLU A 888 -10.46 20.10 -39.03
N ILE A 889 -11.48 20.60 -39.75
CA ILE A 889 -12.67 19.85 -40.18
C ILE A 889 -12.30 18.93 -41.35
N ILE A 890 -12.56 17.63 -41.22
CA ILE A 890 -12.25 16.64 -42.26
C ILE A 890 -13.48 15.84 -42.67
N ALA A 891 -13.48 15.33 -43.91
CA ALA A 891 -14.52 14.44 -44.43
C ALA A 891 -13.91 13.07 -44.81
N TYR A 892 -14.53 11.98 -44.36
CA TYR A 892 -14.05 10.61 -44.55
C TYR A 892 -15.20 9.60 -44.79
N PRO A 893 -15.04 8.61 -45.70
CA PRO A 893 -13.96 8.49 -46.67
C PRO A 893 -14.07 9.56 -47.77
N ASN A 894 -12.92 10.01 -48.28
CA ASN A 894 -12.83 10.96 -49.37
C ASN A 894 -11.55 10.66 -50.19
N PRO A 895 -11.64 9.98 -51.36
CA PRO A 895 -12.84 9.76 -52.17
C PRO A 895 -13.91 8.85 -51.53
N SER A 896 -15.19 9.10 -51.84
CA SER A 896 -16.37 8.40 -51.31
C SER A 896 -17.14 7.70 -52.43
N LYS A 897 -17.82 6.58 -52.14
CA LYS A 897 -18.81 5.95 -53.04
C LYS A 897 -20.19 6.61 -52.99
N GLY A 898 -20.35 7.67 -52.19
CA GLY A 898 -21.61 8.38 -52.00
C GLY A 898 -21.92 8.66 -50.53
N SER A 899 -21.55 7.78 -49.61
CA SER A 899 -21.69 7.99 -48.16
C SER A 899 -20.37 8.41 -47.53
N PHE A 900 -20.38 9.46 -46.72
CA PHE A 900 -19.22 9.95 -45.98
C PHE A 900 -19.64 10.75 -44.76
N GLU A 901 -18.72 10.89 -43.82
CA GLU A 901 -18.90 11.63 -42.57
C GLU A 901 -18.04 12.88 -42.57
N ILE A 902 -18.51 13.94 -41.92
CA ILE A 902 -17.73 15.14 -41.61
C ILE A 902 -17.54 15.21 -40.10
N ALA A 903 -16.29 15.32 -39.65
CA ALA A 903 -15.96 15.55 -38.24
C ALA A 903 -15.91 17.06 -37.95
N LEU A 904 -16.58 17.50 -36.87
CA LEU A 904 -16.74 18.92 -36.51
C LEU A 904 -16.22 19.20 -35.09
N PRO A 905 -15.48 20.30 -34.88
CA PRO A 905 -14.88 20.65 -33.59
C PRO A 905 -15.83 21.38 -32.63
N VAL A 906 -17.16 21.27 -32.77
CA VAL A 906 -18.12 22.15 -32.07
C VAL A 906 -19.16 21.36 -31.28
N ALA A 907 -19.45 21.82 -30.06
CA ALA A 907 -20.52 21.34 -29.17
C ALA A 907 -21.92 21.79 -29.64
N GLN A 908 -22.18 21.77 -30.95
CA GLN A 908 -23.49 22.11 -31.51
C GLN A 908 -24.26 20.82 -31.82
N ASN A 909 -25.51 20.73 -31.38
CA ASN A 909 -26.36 19.54 -31.62
C ASN A 909 -26.76 19.39 -33.10
N LYS A 910 -26.59 20.44 -33.92
CA LYS A 910 -26.93 20.47 -35.34
C LYS A 910 -26.03 21.44 -36.11
N VAL A 911 -25.85 21.20 -37.41
CA VAL A 911 -25.13 22.11 -38.32
C VAL A 911 -25.84 22.20 -39.68
N THR A 912 -25.77 23.36 -40.34
CA THR A 912 -26.27 23.52 -41.71
C THR A 912 -25.15 23.29 -42.73
N ILE A 913 -25.37 22.39 -43.69
CA ILE A 913 -24.41 22.08 -44.74
C ILE A 913 -25.03 22.34 -46.12
N GLU A 914 -24.31 23.11 -46.95
CA GLU A 914 -24.62 23.38 -48.34
C GLU A 914 -23.71 22.55 -49.24
N ILE A 915 -24.28 21.89 -50.25
CA ILE A 915 -23.55 21.06 -51.23
C ILE A 915 -23.63 21.74 -52.60
N TYR A 916 -22.49 21.93 -53.25
CA TYR A 916 -22.35 22.53 -54.57
C TYR A 916 -21.69 21.55 -55.55
N ASN A 917 -22.01 21.66 -56.84
CA ASN A 917 -21.27 20.98 -57.91
C ASN A 917 -20.00 21.77 -58.31
N ILE A 918 -19.17 21.21 -59.20
CA ILE A 918 -17.96 21.89 -59.72
C ILE A 918 -18.24 23.21 -60.45
N GLN A 919 -19.46 23.42 -60.96
CA GLN A 919 -19.89 24.69 -61.56
C GLN A 919 -20.40 25.70 -60.52
N SER A 920 -20.22 25.42 -59.22
CA SER A 920 -20.69 26.25 -58.09
C SER A 920 -22.22 26.42 -58.05
N GLN A 921 -22.98 25.49 -58.63
CA GLN A 921 -24.44 25.45 -58.50
C GLN A 921 -24.82 24.72 -57.21
N LEU A 922 -25.68 25.33 -56.40
CA LEU A 922 -26.19 24.74 -55.17
C LEU A 922 -27.07 23.53 -55.48
N ILE A 923 -26.71 22.37 -54.91
CA ILE A 923 -27.41 21.08 -55.06
C ILE A 923 -28.37 20.86 -53.90
N SER A 924 -27.94 21.13 -52.67
CA SER A 924 -28.79 21.02 -51.49
C SER A 924 -28.31 21.91 -50.36
N ILE A 925 -29.24 22.38 -49.54
CA ILE A 925 -28.99 22.97 -48.22
C ILE A 925 -29.87 22.22 -47.22
N ARG A 926 -29.27 21.69 -46.16
CA ARG A 926 -29.98 20.97 -45.09
C ARG A 926 -29.29 21.17 -43.75
N GLU A 927 -30.09 21.10 -42.69
CA GLU A 927 -29.62 20.99 -41.32
C GLU A 927 -29.45 19.51 -40.97
N TYR A 928 -28.30 19.15 -40.42
CA TYR A 928 -27.97 17.79 -40.02
C TYR A 928 -27.73 17.71 -38.51
N PRO A 929 -28.21 16.67 -37.82
CA PRO A 929 -27.83 16.41 -36.44
C PRO A 929 -26.33 16.08 -36.36
N VAL A 930 -25.66 16.62 -35.34
CA VAL A 930 -24.29 16.25 -35.01
C VAL A 930 -24.37 15.17 -33.95
N LEU A 931 -23.90 13.96 -34.27
CA LEU A 931 -23.86 12.83 -33.37
C LEU A 931 -22.39 12.54 -33.06
N TYR A 932 -21.99 12.70 -31.80
CA TYR A 932 -20.62 12.46 -31.33
C TYR A 932 -19.55 13.22 -32.14
N GLY A 933 -19.81 14.51 -32.42
CA GLY A 933 -18.91 15.35 -33.22
C GLY A 933 -18.89 15.06 -34.71
N LYS A 934 -19.81 14.22 -35.23
CA LYS A 934 -19.85 13.81 -36.63
C LYS A 934 -21.19 14.08 -37.30
N VAL A 935 -21.13 14.30 -38.61
CA VAL A 935 -22.31 14.44 -39.47
C VAL A 935 -22.21 13.47 -40.63
N GLN A 936 -23.22 12.61 -40.78
CA GLN A 936 -23.33 11.71 -41.94
C GLN A 936 -24.02 12.40 -43.12
N LEU A 937 -23.40 12.29 -44.30
CA LEU A 937 -23.96 12.76 -45.55
C LEU A 937 -23.96 11.65 -46.61
N ASN A 938 -25.00 11.67 -47.44
CA ASN A 938 -25.14 10.73 -48.55
C ASN A 938 -25.48 11.49 -49.85
N ILE A 939 -24.58 11.38 -50.82
CA ILE A 939 -24.71 11.87 -52.20
C ILE A 939 -24.68 10.73 -53.23
N GLU A 940 -24.92 9.48 -52.83
CA GLU A 940 -24.91 8.28 -53.69
C GLU A 940 -25.75 8.43 -54.96
N ASN A 941 -26.91 9.08 -54.85
CA ASN A 941 -27.82 9.37 -55.95
C ASN A 941 -27.38 10.56 -56.86
N LYS A 942 -26.17 11.08 -56.68
CA LYS A 942 -25.59 12.15 -57.50
C LYS A 942 -24.51 11.59 -58.44
N PRO A 943 -24.23 12.22 -59.60
CA PRO A 943 -23.20 11.74 -60.53
C PRO A 943 -21.80 11.64 -59.88
N THR A 944 -20.95 10.72 -60.36
CA THR A 944 -19.51 10.72 -60.04
C THR A 944 -18.89 12.07 -60.37
N GLY A 945 -18.04 12.60 -59.47
CA GLY A 945 -17.45 13.92 -59.65
C GLY A 945 -17.06 14.61 -58.33
N LEU A 946 -16.54 15.83 -58.45
CA LEU A 946 -16.14 16.66 -57.32
C LEU A 946 -17.30 17.53 -56.82
N TYR A 947 -17.48 17.57 -55.51
CA TYR A 947 -18.48 18.38 -54.81
C TYR A 947 -17.79 19.33 -53.84
N LEU A 948 -18.34 20.53 -53.66
CA LEU A 948 -17.89 21.48 -52.65
C LEU A 948 -18.94 21.56 -51.55
N LEU A 949 -18.54 21.31 -50.32
CA LEU A 949 -19.41 21.40 -49.14
C LEU A 949 -19.05 22.65 -48.36
N LYS A 950 -20.03 23.50 -48.10
CA LYS A 950 -19.89 24.63 -47.18
C LYS A 950 -20.59 24.26 -45.87
N VAL A 951 -19.80 24.09 -44.82
CA VAL A 951 -20.25 23.80 -43.46
C VAL A 951 -20.41 25.13 -42.74
N ASN A 952 -21.63 25.51 -42.39
CA ASN A 952 -21.92 26.79 -41.75
C ASN A 952 -21.74 26.66 -40.23
N LEU A 953 -20.53 26.97 -39.77
CA LEU A 953 -20.19 27.21 -38.36
C LEU A 953 -20.11 28.73 -38.10
N ASP A 954 -19.64 29.12 -36.91
CA ASP A 954 -19.37 30.54 -36.57
C ASP A 954 -18.46 31.20 -37.62
N GLU A 955 -17.45 30.46 -38.11
CA GLU A 955 -16.76 30.74 -39.38
C GLU A 955 -17.04 29.62 -40.41
N PRO A 956 -17.64 29.92 -41.58
CA PRO A 956 -17.96 28.89 -42.56
C PRO A 956 -16.73 28.22 -43.18
N VAL A 957 -16.71 26.89 -43.22
CA VAL A 957 -15.60 26.10 -43.80
C VAL A 957 -16.01 25.41 -45.08
N LEU A 958 -15.10 25.38 -46.07
CA LEU A 958 -15.30 24.74 -47.38
C LEU A 958 -14.49 23.44 -47.50
N LEU A 959 -15.17 22.33 -47.75
CA LEU A 959 -14.58 21.01 -47.97
C LEU A 959 -14.76 20.55 -49.42
N LYS A 960 -13.78 19.79 -49.93
CA LYS A 960 -13.83 19.16 -51.26
C LYS A 960 -14.13 17.68 -51.10
N ILE A 961 -15.18 17.17 -51.73
CA ILE A 961 -15.57 15.75 -51.70
C ILE A 961 -15.48 15.16 -53.10
N ILE A 962 -14.71 14.10 -53.26
CA ILE A 962 -14.60 13.35 -54.50
C ILE A 962 -15.55 12.15 -54.40
N LYS A 963 -16.56 12.09 -55.26
CA LYS A 963 -17.42 10.91 -55.40
C LYS A 963 -16.91 10.06 -56.56
N GLU A 964 -16.60 8.79 -56.31
CA GLU A 964 -16.24 7.78 -57.32
C GLU A 964 -17.47 7.13 -57.96
#